data_AF-A0A7W9KAE4-F1
#
_entry.id   AF-A0A7W9KAE4-F1
#
_cell.length_a   1.000
_cell.length_b   1.000
_cell.length_c   1.000
_cell.angle_alpha   90.00
_cell.angle_beta   90.00
_cell.angle_gamma   90.00
#
_symmetry.space_group_name_H-M   'P 1'
#
loop_
_entity.id
_entity.type
_entity.pdbx_description
1 polymer ?
#
loop_
_entity_poly.entity_id
_entity_poly.type
_entity_poly.pdbx_seq_one_letter_code
_entity_poly.pdbx_strand_id
1 'polypeptide(L)'
;MHVSARSGPHGRVAALLLSLLVGLTLVTSAGPAHAAATLLSQGKPVTASSQENAGTPPSAAVDGDPNTRWSSAFSDPQWLQVDLGSVEAVGQVVVKWEAAYAKAYQIALSSDGANWTTAYSTTAGAGGTETLVVAGNARYVRLTGTQRATGYGYSLFEFQVYGDTGGSGSGCGTDNAAKGRPATASSQENGGTPPSAAVDGDATTRWSSAAADPQWLQVDLGSTATVCQVVLQWEAAYAKAYQIALSTDGANWTTAYSTTTGAGGTETLAVNGTARYLRLTGTQRATGYGYSLFEFQVHTSGGSTPPQQGGGDLGPNVLVLDPSTPNIQGQLDAIFQRQESAQFGAGRYQILLKPGTYNGINAQIGFYTSISGLGQDPDDVVINGDITVDAGWNAGNATLNFWRSAENMALNPVSGTDRWAVAQAAPFRRMDVRGGLNLDSASYGWASGGYIADSRISGQVGNYAQQQFYTRDSSIGGWSNGVWNQVFSGVQGAPAQGFPNPTYTTLDTTPVSVEKPYLYLDGTGNYAVFVPSKRTTVRGVSWANGHTPGTSLPLSRFYVVKAGATAATINAALAQGLNLLFTPGIYHVDQTINVTRPDTVVLGLGEATVVPDNGVVPLKVADVDGVRVAGLLLDAGPVSSPQMIQLGAPGSTASHTSDPTVVQDVYVRIGGAGRAAAGTAMEINSNDAVVDHTWLWRADHGDGVGWNDNPADYGLVVRGNNVLATGLFSEHFKKYDVDWFGNGGRTIFFQNEKAYDAPNQAAVQNGPTLGFAAYKVENSVTSHEAWGLGSYCNYTADKTIRQDHGFEVPTTAGVRMHDLTVVSLAGDGEFNHVINDVGPPTVGTATVPSTVTNYP
;
A
#
# COMPACT_ATOMS: atom_id res chain seq x y z
N MET A 1 -25.99 44.52 54.68
CA MET A 1 -26.75 43.88 55.78
C MET A 1 -26.26 42.45 55.94
N HIS A 2 -26.29 41.87 57.14
CA HIS A 2 -26.22 40.40 57.34
C HIS A 2 -27.54 39.76 56.83
N VAL A 3 -27.72 38.44 56.65
CA VAL A 3 -27.36 37.22 57.44
C VAL A 3 -27.21 36.05 56.43
N SER A 4 -26.15 35.22 56.47
CA SER A 4 -25.99 33.91 57.18
C SER A 4 -27.10 32.87 56.90
N ALA A 5 -26.88 31.54 56.85
CA ALA A 5 -25.72 30.68 57.14
C ALA A 5 -25.66 29.54 56.08
N ARG A 6 -25.35 28.23 56.24
CA ARG A 6 -24.96 27.23 57.30
C ARG A 6 -24.40 25.99 56.52
N SER A 7 -23.65 24.99 57.03
CA SER A 7 -22.58 24.88 58.04
C SER A 7 -22.11 23.41 58.17
N GLY A 8 -20.83 23.06 57.98
CA GLY A 8 -20.27 21.73 58.29
C GLY A 8 -18.73 21.68 58.21
N PRO A 9 -17.97 21.03 59.14
CA PRO A 9 -16.72 21.67 59.59
C PRO A 9 -15.43 20.83 59.78
N HIS A 10 -14.32 21.59 59.90
CA HIS A 10 -12.95 21.23 60.35
C HIS A 10 -12.07 20.44 59.35
N GLY A 11 -10.73 20.47 59.43
CA GLY A 11 -9.77 21.22 60.29
C GLY A 11 -8.46 20.42 60.47
N ARG A 12 -7.29 20.95 60.83
CA ARG A 12 -6.82 22.30 61.27
C ARG A 12 -5.30 22.47 60.91
N VAL A 13 -4.70 23.63 61.23
CA VAL A 13 -3.28 23.95 61.54
C VAL A 13 -2.72 25.14 60.72
N ALA A 14 -1.85 25.94 61.36
CA ALA A 14 -1.23 27.20 60.93
C ALA A 14 0.14 27.33 61.64
N ALA A 15 1.15 28.09 61.20
CA ALA A 15 1.45 28.79 59.94
C ALA A 15 2.91 29.35 59.98
N LEU A 16 3.27 30.20 58.99
CA LEU A 16 4.35 31.22 58.97
C LEU A 16 5.77 30.88 58.42
N LEU A 17 6.23 31.85 57.60
CA LEU A 17 7.60 32.37 57.38
C LEU A 17 8.65 31.68 56.48
N LEU A 18 8.65 32.17 55.22
CA LEU A 18 9.74 32.97 54.59
C LEU A 18 11.01 32.28 54.03
N SER A 19 11.61 32.99 53.06
CA SER A 19 12.88 32.79 52.36
C SER A 19 12.92 31.66 51.32
N LEU A 20 13.14 32.06 50.07
CA LEU A 20 13.36 31.19 48.90
C LEU A 20 14.80 31.43 48.43
N LEU A 21 15.62 30.38 48.37
CA LEU A 21 17.02 30.47 47.95
C LEU A 21 17.31 29.47 46.82
N VAL A 22 18.28 29.81 45.97
CA VAL A 22 18.64 29.04 44.77
C VAL A 22 19.24 27.69 45.14
N GLY A 23 18.72 26.62 44.53
CA GLY A 23 19.30 25.27 44.55
C GLY A 23 19.44 24.71 43.14
N LEU A 24 20.68 24.46 42.71
CA LEU A 24 20.98 23.89 41.39
C LEU A 24 20.80 22.36 41.44
N THR A 25 19.67 21.86 40.95
CA THR A 25 19.40 20.41 40.89
C THR A 25 20.07 19.77 39.66
N LEU A 26 21.01 18.85 39.89
CA LEU A 26 21.43 17.92 38.84
C LEU A 26 20.27 16.98 38.53
N VAL A 27 19.82 16.96 37.27
CA VAL A 27 18.88 15.97 36.77
C VAL A 27 19.65 14.67 36.54
N THR A 28 19.66 13.79 37.53
CA THR A 28 20.13 12.40 37.34
C THR A 28 19.15 11.68 36.43
N SER A 29 19.61 11.28 35.23
CA SER A 29 18.83 10.45 34.31
C SER A 29 18.45 9.13 34.98
N ALA A 30 17.15 8.88 35.16
CA ALA A 30 16.68 7.55 35.51
C ALA A 30 16.98 6.60 34.34
N GLY A 31 17.83 5.60 34.58
CA GLY A 31 18.08 4.53 33.60
C GLY A 31 16.84 3.66 33.39
N PRO A 32 16.79 2.87 32.31
CA PRO A 32 15.70 1.91 32.11
C PRO A 32 15.64 0.92 33.28
N ALA A 33 14.42 0.59 33.72
CA ALA A 33 14.22 -0.42 34.74
C ALA A 33 14.57 -1.81 34.19
N HIS A 34 15.71 -2.37 34.61
CA HIS A 34 16.09 -3.75 34.30
C HIS A 34 15.09 -4.72 34.93
N ALA A 35 14.75 -5.78 34.21
CA ALA A 35 14.12 -6.96 34.81
C ALA A 35 15.08 -7.63 35.81
N ALA A 36 14.55 -8.42 36.75
CA ALA A 36 15.39 -9.22 37.62
C ALA A 36 16.02 -10.39 36.83
N ALA A 37 17.34 -10.54 36.89
CA ALA A 37 18.06 -11.60 36.20
C ALA A 37 17.53 -12.99 36.59
N THR A 38 17.36 -13.87 35.61
CA THR A 38 16.76 -15.20 35.79
C THR A 38 17.79 -16.18 36.35
N LEU A 39 17.39 -17.02 37.31
CA LEU A 39 18.22 -18.11 37.83
C LEU A 39 18.22 -19.29 36.83
N LEU A 40 19.36 -19.51 36.18
CA LEU A 40 19.52 -20.48 35.10
C LEU A 40 19.97 -21.86 35.57
N SER A 41 20.71 -21.97 36.69
CA SER A 41 21.31 -23.25 37.11
C SER A 41 20.42 -24.16 37.96
N GLN A 42 19.30 -23.68 38.51
CA GLN A 42 18.52 -24.48 39.47
C GLN A 42 17.92 -25.74 38.82
N GLY A 43 18.10 -26.89 39.46
CA GLY A 43 17.65 -28.20 39.00
C GLY A 43 18.35 -28.74 37.74
N LYS A 44 19.39 -28.06 37.24
CA LYS A 44 20.12 -28.46 36.03
C LYS A 44 21.10 -29.63 36.29
N PRO A 45 21.52 -30.38 35.26
CA PRO A 45 22.55 -31.40 35.39
C PRO A 45 23.89 -30.81 35.87
N VAL A 46 24.49 -31.42 36.90
CA VAL A 46 25.79 -31.04 37.44
C VAL A 46 26.76 -32.22 37.40
N THR A 47 28.02 -31.93 37.09
CA THR A 47 29.16 -32.84 37.21
C THR A 47 30.25 -32.19 38.07
N ALA A 48 31.12 -33.00 38.67
CA ALA A 48 32.25 -32.50 39.47
C ALA A 48 33.46 -33.44 39.33
N SER A 49 34.65 -32.95 39.68
CA SER A 49 35.87 -33.76 39.73
C SER A 49 35.85 -34.85 40.82
N SER A 50 35.06 -34.65 41.87
CA SER A 50 34.86 -35.61 42.96
C SER A 50 33.63 -35.26 43.81
N GLN A 51 33.28 -36.16 44.73
CA GLN A 51 32.40 -35.89 45.87
C GLN A 51 33.02 -36.52 47.12
N GLU A 52 32.83 -35.92 48.30
CA GLU A 52 33.38 -36.42 49.57
C GLU A 52 32.73 -37.74 49.97
N ASN A 53 31.40 -37.82 49.85
CA ASN A 53 30.59 -39.00 50.17
C ASN A 53 29.22 -38.94 49.47
N ALA A 54 28.44 -40.01 49.55
CA ALA A 54 27.12 -40.09 48.89
C ALA A 54 26.06 -39.11 49.44
N GLY A 55 26.27 -38.53 50.62
CA GLY A 55 25.41 -37.50 51.20
C GLY A 55 25.77 -36.06 50.81
N THR A 56 26.77 -35.87 49.94
CA THR A 56 27.24 -34.55 49.46
C THR A 56 27.39 -34.49 47.93
N PRO A 57 26.37 -34.88 47.15
CA PRO A 57 26.47 -35.02 45.69
C PRO A 57 26.57 -33.66 44.97
N PRO A 58 27.12 -33.60 43.74
CA PRO A 58 27.22 -32.36 42.97
C PRO A 58 25.89 -31.67 42.66
N SER A 59 24.78 -32.43 42.59
CA SER A 59 23.44 -31.88 42.42
C SER A 59 22.97 -31.02 43.60
N ALA A 60 23.49 -31.28 44.81
CA ALA A 60 23.22 -30.51 46.02
C ALA A 60 24.01 -29.18 46.09
N ALA A 61 24.39 -28.64 44.93
CA ALA A 61 24.83 -27.27 44.77
C ALA A 61 23.92 -26.49 43.79
N VAL A 62 22.82 -27.07 43.32
CA VAL A 62 21.84 -26.39 42.44
C VAL A 62 20.38 -26.81 42.72
N ASP A 63 20.08 -27.50 43.82
CA ASP A 63 18.71 -27.93 44.11
C ASP A 63 17.85 -26.78 44.69
N GLY A 64 18.51 -25.75 45.26
CA GLY A 64 17.87 -24.61 45.92
C GLY A 64 17.55 -24.81 47.40
N ASP A 65 17.98 -25.92 48.02
CA ASP A 65 17.86 -26.12 49.47
C ASP A 65 19.14 -25.65 50.19
N PRO A 66 19.12 -24.55 50.97
CA PRO A 66 20.31 -24.06 51.67
C PRO A 66 20.81 -24.99 52.80
N ASN A 67 20.18 -26.16 53.02
CA ASN A 67 20.58 -27.17 54.00
C ASN A 67 21.32 -28.37 53.37
N THR A 68 21.23 -28.57 52.05
CA THR A 68 22.02 -29.58 51.32
C THR A 68 23.35 -28.97 50.86
N ARG A 69 24.34 -29.79 50.51
CA ARG A 69 25.63 -29.28 49.98
C ARG A 69 26.36 -30.29 49.10
N TRP A 70 27.07 -29.81 48.08
CA TRP A 70 28.20 -30.53 47.51
C TRP A 70 29.42 -30.41 48.43
N SER A 71 30.29 -31.41 48.44
CA SER A 71 31.62 -31.36 49.06
C SER A 71 32.61 -32.18 48.23
N SER A 72 33.84 -31.68 48.03
CA SER A 72 34.86 -32.34 47.22
C SER A 72 35.78 -33.28 48.02
N ALA A 73 36.57 -34.10 47.32
CA ALA A 73 37.76 -34.71 47.89
C ALA A 73 38.78 -33.64 48.36
N PHE A 74 39.61 -33.99 49.35
CA PHE A 74 40.43 -33.04 50.11
C PHE A 74 41.80 -32.78 49.42
N SER A 75 41.78 -32.43 48.14
CA SER A 75 42.95 -32.10 47.32
C SER A 75 42.70 -30.89 46.42
N ASP A 76 43.74 -30.38 45.76
CA ASP A 76 43.69 -29.23 44.87
C ASP A 76 44.28 -29.59 43.49
N PRO A 77 43.70 -29.14 42.37
CA PRO A 77 42.43 -28.43 42.23
C PRO A 77 41.21 -29.37 42.27
N GLN A 78 40.01 -28.79 42.45
CA GLN A 78 38.72 -29.48 42.28
C GLN A 78 37.75 -28.57 41.52
N TRP A 79 36.76 -29.13 40.83
CA TRP A 79 35.78 -28.37 40.06
C TRP A 79 34.36 -28.92 40.15
N LEU A 80 33.39 -28.02 39.95
CA LEU A 80 31.97 -28.32 39.81
C LEU A 80 31.43 -27.55 38.60
N GLN A 81 30.65 -28.22 37.75
CA GLN A 81 30.21 -27.74 36.44
C GLN A 81 28.72 -28.03 36.22
N VAL A 82 27.94 -26.99 35.92
CA VAL A 82 26.52 -27.10 35.54
C VAL A 82 26.37 -27.03 34.02
N ASP A 83 25.44 -27.82 33.47
CA ASP A 83 24.96 -27.73 32.08
C ASP A 83 23.58 -27.02 32.06
N LEU A 84 23.53 -25.81 31.52
CA LEU A 84 22.29 -25.03 31.41
C LEU A 84 21.30 -25.62 30.38
N GLY A 85 21.75 -26.56 29.54
CA GLY A 85 20.98 -27.24 28.49
C GLY A 85 21.10 -26.58 27.12
N SER A 86 21.16 -25.25 27.10
CA SER A 86 21.31 -24.39 25.92
C SER A 86 22.37 -23.31 26.20
N VAL A 87 22.85 -22.61 25.17
CA VAL A 87 23.80 -21.49 25.34
C VAL A 87 23.02 -20.25 25.77
N GLU A 88 23.16 -19.88 27.04
CA GLU A 88 22.50 -18.73 27.66
C GLU A 88 23.48 -17.55 27.81
N ALA A 89 22.97 -16.31 27.88
CA ALA A 89 23.76 -15.16 28.29
C ALA A 89 23.88 -15.11 29.82
N VAL A 90 25.05 -15.46 30.34
CA VAL A 90 25.37 -15.32 31.77
C VAL A 90 25.77 -13.86 32.04
N GLY A 91 25.23 -13.30 33.12
CA GLY A 91 25.57 -11.96 33.63
C GLY A 91 26.12 -11.97 35.06
N GLN A 92 25.74 -12.97 35.87
CA GLN A 92 26.12 -13.08 37.28
C GLN A 92 26.26 -14.54 37.71
N VAL A 93 27.14 -14.81 38.68
CA VAL A 93 27.21 -16.08 39.40
C VAL A 93 27.24 -15.80 40.90
N VAL A 94 26.40 -16.46 41.69
CA VAL A 94 26.41 -16.39 43.16
C VAL A 94 26.86 -17.73 43.72
N VAL A 95 27.96 -17.72 44.47
CA VAL A 95 28.58 -18.89 45.08
C VAL A 95 28.31 -18.86 46.57
N LYS A 96 27.57 -19.83 47.11
CA LYS A 96 27.29 -19.96 48.55
C LYS A 96 28.11 -21.10 49.12
N TRP A 97 29.26 -20.76 49.69
CA TRP A 97 30.16 -21.70 50.34
C TRP A 97 29.65 -22.15 51.71
N GLU A 98 30.04 -23.36 52.09
CA GLU A 98 30.13 -23.79 53.48
C GLU A 98 31.41 -23.20 54.13
N ALA A 99 31.70 -23.47 55.41
CA ALA A 99 32.94 -23.04 56.04
C ALA A 99 34.20 -23.57 55.31
N ALA A 100 34.10 -24.69 54.60
CA ALA A 100 35.17 -25.20 53.73
C ALA A 100 35.15 -24.57 52.31
N TYR A 101 35.52 -23.29 52.23
CA TYR A 101 35.50 -22.49 50.99
C TYR A 101 36.83 -22.48 50.20
N ALA A 102 36.80 -21.98 48.95
CA ALA A 102 37.98 -21.74 48.14
C ALA A 102 38.63 -20.38 48.43
N LYS A 103 39.89 -20.37 48.86
CA LYS A 103 40.69 -19.16 48.93
C LYS A 103 41.14 -18.68 47.55
N ALA A 104 41.45 -19.61 46.64
CA ALA A 104 41.67 -19.31 45.24
C ALA A 104 40.75 -20.16 44.35
N TYR A 105 40.08 -19.53 43.40
CA TYR A 105 39.21 -20.21 42.44
C TYR A 105 39.02 -19.38 41.15
N GLN A 106 38.45 -20.03 40.14
CA GLN A 106 38.01 -19.39 38.91
C GLN A 106 36.60 -19.85 38.52
N ILE A 107 35.88 -18.98 37.79
CA ILE A 107 34.67 -19.32 37.03
C ILE A 107 35.02 -19.30 35.55
N ALA A 108 34.73 -20.39 34.85
CA ALA A 108 34.91 -20.50 33.40
C ALA A 108 33.59 -20.79 32.69
N LEU A 109 33.48 -20.28 31.47
CA LEU A 109 32.34 -20.38 30.57
C LEU A 109 32.71 -21.22 29.33
N SER A 110 31.76 -22.00 28.81
CA SER A 110 31.93 -22.80 27.60
C SER A 110 30.58 -23.03 26.89
N SER A 111 30.58 -23.11 25.57
CA SER A 111 29.42 -23.49 24.75
C SER A 111 29.34 -24.99 24.46
N ASP A 112 30.46 -25.72 24.55
CA ASP A 112 30.63 -27.10 24.09
C ASP A 112 31.11 -28.08 25.18
N GLY A 113 31.49 -27.57 26.35
CA GLY A 113 32.03 -28.34 27.47
C GLY A 113 33.51 -28.71 27.34
N ALA A 114 34.15 -28.42 26.19
CA ALA A 114 35.52 -28.78 25.85
C ALA A 114 36.45 -27.57 25.81
N ASN A 115 36.02 -26.47 25.20
CA ASN A 115 36.75 -25.20 25.08
C ASN A 115 36.25 -24.22 26.14
N TRP A 116 37.15 -23.66 26.94
CA TRP A 116 36.81 -22.90 28.16
C TRP A 116 37.47 -21.53 28.22
N THR A 117 36.67 -20.49 28.48
CA THR A 117 37.14 -19.14 28.72
C THR A 117 36.94 -18.79 30.20
N THR A 118 38.01 -18.46 30.92
CA THR A 118 37.90 -17.96 32.31
C THR A 118 37.29 -16.56 32.31
N ALA A 119 36.13 -16.41 32.97
CA ALA A 119 35.37 -15.16 33.04
C ALA A 119 35.50 -14.45 34.41
N TYR A 120 35.92 -15.18 35.45
CA TYR A 120 36.30 -14.62 36.75
C TYR A 120 37.41 -15.46 37.39
N SER A 121 38.32 -14.83 38.14
CA SER A 121 39.28 -15.54 39.00
C SER A 121 39.68 -14.70 40.21
N THR A 122 40.01 -15.37 41.31
CA THR A 122 40.51 -14.76 42.55
C THR A 122 41.52 -15.66 43.26
N THR A 123 42.42 -15.04 44.03
CA THR A 123 43.35 -15.70 44.97
C THR A 123 43.09 -15.28 46.44
N ALA A 124 41.99 -14.56 46.66
CA ALA A 124 41.53 -14.06 47.95
C ALA A 124 40.00 -14.12 48.05
N GLY A 125 39.42 -15.28 47.72
CA GLY A 125 38.02 -15.60 48.01
C GLY A 125 37.73 -15.47 49.51
N ALA A 126 36.51 -15.10 49.86
CA ALA A 126 36.12 -14.71 51.22
C ALA A 126 35.33 -15.79 51.96
N GLY A 127 34.71 -16.72 51.23
CA GLY A 127 33.75 -17.66 51.80
C GLY A 127 32.37 -17.02 52.05
N GLY A 128 31.44 -17.79 52.59
CA GLY A 128 30.05 -17.37 52.73
C GLY A 128 29.36 -17.22 51.36
N THR A 129 28.63 -16.13 51.13
CA THR A 129 28.00 -15.84 49.83
C THR A 129 28.82 -14.82 49.05
N GLU A 130 29.41 -15.25 47.93
CA GLU A 130 30.15 -14.39 47.00
C GLU A 130 29.32 -14.18 45.72
N THR A 131 28.91 -12.93 45.46
CA THR A 131 28.22 -12.53 44.22
C THR A 131 29.23 -11.98 43.22
N LEU A 132 29.28 -12.57 42.03
CA LEU A 132 30.27 -12.33 40.99
C LEU A 132 29.57 -11.80 39.73
N VAL A 133 30.04 -10.68 39.18
CA VAL A 133 29.65 -10.26 37.82
C VAL A 133 30.43 -11.10 36.82
N VAL A 134 29.73 -11.83 35.95
CA VAL A 134 30.30 -12.82 35.03
C VAL A 134 29.58 -12.68 33.70
N ALA A 135 30.18 -11.98 32.75
CA ALA A 135 29.57 -11.68 31.46
C ALA A 135 30.04 -12.63 30.36
N GLY A 136 29.11 -13.33 29.69
CA GLY A 136 29.40 -14.10 28.48
C GLY A 136 28.37 -15.18 28.18
N ASN A 137 28.35 -15.63 26.92
CA ASN A 137 27.44 -16.68 26.46
C ASN A 137 28.02 -18.08 26.80
N ALA A 138 27.24 -18.93 27.47
CA ALA A 138 27.68 -20.24 27.92
C ALA A 138 26.53 -21.25 27.97
N ARG A 139 26.80 -22.50 27.59
CA ARG A 139 25.97 -23.65 27.98
C ARG A 139 26.48 -24.29 29.27
N TYR A 140 27.79 -24.31 29.46
CA TYR A 140 28.43 -24.90 30.63
C TYR A 140 29.14 -23.82 31.44
N VAL A 141 28.89 -23.81 32.75
CA VAL A 141 29.53 -22.90 33.70
C VAL A 141 30.23 -23.74 34.76
N ARG A 142 31.54 -23.54 34.92
CA ARG A 142 32.39 -24.33 35.82
C ARG A 142 33.12 -23.46 36.83
N LEU A 143 32.89 -23.75 38.11
CA LEU A 143 33.76 -23.32 39.20
C LEU A 143 34.96 -24.27 39.28
N THR A 144 36.16 -23.75 39.48
CA THR A 144 37.37 -24.55 39.77
C THR A 144 38.13 -23.92 40.92
N GLY A 145 38.12 -24.59 42.08
CA GLY A 145 38.94 -24.26 43.23
C GLY A 145 40.39 -24.71 43.01
N THR A 146 41.34 -23.81 43.26
CA THR A 146 42.78 -24.03 43.08
C THR A 146 43.59 -23.86 44.37
N GLN A 147 43.01 -23.24 45.41
CA GLN A 147 43.52 -23.29 46.79
C GLN A 147 42.37 -23.28 47.79
N ARG A 148 42.30 -24.28 48.66
CA ARG A 148 41.36 -24.31 49.81
C ARG A 148 41.72 -23.29 50.89
N ALA A 149 40.71 -22.81 51.60
CA ALA A 149 40.88 -21.97 52.79
C ALA A 149 41.07 -22.77 54.09
N THR A 150 40.70 -24.07 54.09
CA THR A 150 40.77 -24.96 55.26
C THR A 150 41.44 -26.30 54.89
N GLY A 151 41.54 -27.24 55.84
CA GLY A 151 42.01 -28.60 55.57
C GLY A 151 41.01 -29.51 54.84
N TYR A 152 39.72 -29.13 54.82
CA TYR A 152 38.63 -29.92 54.23
C TYR A 152 38.46 -29.64 52.73
N GLY A 153 37.73 -30.50 52.02
CA GLY A 153 37.38 -30.29 50.60
C GLY A 153 36.54 -29.03 50.37
N TYR A 154 36.49 -28.56 49.13
CA TYR A 154 35.63 -27.44 48.75
C TYR A 154 34.16 -27.83 48.91
N SER A 155 33.35 -27.01 49.59
CA SER A 155 31.93 -27.30 49.78
C SER A 155 31.03 -26.08 49.50
N LEU A 156 29.94 -26.35 48.79
CA LEU A 156 28.96 -25.39 48.30
C LEU A 156 27.57 -25.82 48.74
N PHE A 157 26.84 -24.92 49.40
CA PHE A 157 25.39 -25.04 49.54
C PHE A 157 24.71 -24.78 48.20
N GLU A 158 25.15 -23.76 47.44
CA GLU A 158 24.51 -23.35 46.18
C GLU A 158 25.50 -22.69 45.20
N PHE A 159 25.30 -22.94 43.90
CA PHE A 159 26.06 -22.42 42.77
C PHE A 159 25.07 -21.86 41.72
N GLN A 160 24.69 -20.61 41.94
CA GLN A 160 23.56 -19.97 41.26
C GLN A 160 24.05 -19.14 40.06
N VAL A 161 23.84 -19.66 38.85
CA VAL A 161 24.15 -18.94 37.60
C VAL A 161 22.94 -18.10 37.22
N TYR A 162 23.15 -16.80 37.05
CA TYR A 162 22.11 -15.83 36.69
C TYR A 162 22.40 -15.21 35.31
N GLY A 163 21.34 -14.99 34.54
CA GLY A 163 21.42 -14.37 33.23
C GLY A 163 20.14 -13.65 32.83
N ASP A 164 20.28 -12.72 31.90
CA ASP A 164 19.14 -12.12 31.22
C ASP A 164 18.76 -12.99 30.03
N THR A 165 17.47 -13.26 29.86
CA THR A 165 16.92 -13.99 28.70
C THR A 165 16.94 -13.16 27.39
N GLY A 166 17.78 -12.12 27.33
CA GLY A 166 18.00 -11.23 26.17
C GLY A 166 19.17 -11.65 25.25
N GLY A 167 19.71 -12.86 25.44
CA GLY A 167 20.96 -13.32 24.82
C GLY A 167 20.82 -14.24 23.61
N SER A 168 20.21 -13.80 22.50
CA SER A 168 20.22 -14.50 21.19
C SER A 168 19.64 -15.94 21.11
N GLY A 169 19.13 -16.51 22.20
CA GLY A 169 18.30 -17.72 22.22
C GLY A 169 16.81 -17.39 22.08
N SER A 170 16.39 -16.83 20.93
CA SER A 170 14.99 -16.45 20.75
C SER A 170 14.07 -17.68 20.79
N GLY A 171 12.97 -17.59 21.55
CA GLY A 171 11.80 -18.43 21.31
C GLY A 171 11.36 -18.32 19.84
N CYS A 172 10.74 -19.38 19.31
CA CYS A 172 10.34 -19.38 17.91
C CYS A 172 9.32 -18.27 17.63
N GLY A 173 9.56 -17.42 16.63
CA GLY A 173 8.74 -16.24 16.37
C GLY A 173 7.30 -16.62 16.02
N THR A 174 6.33 -15.90 16.57
CA THR A 174 4.90 -16.12 16.30
C THR A 174 4.51 -15.84 14.84
N ASP A 175 5.29 -15.00 14.16
CA ASP A 175 4.98 -14.54 12.81
C ASP A 175 5.18 -15.64 11.78
N ASN A 176 4.25 -15.76 10.83
CA ASN A 176 4.38 -16.66 9.69
C ASN A 176 5.27 -15.99 8.62
N ALA A 177 6.56 -16.35 8.58
CA ALA A 177 7.52 -15.87 7.59
C ALA A 177 7.21 -16.32 6.16
N ALA A 178 6.39 -17.38 5.99
CA ALA A 178 5.87 -17.82 4.69
C ALA A 178 4.67 -16.99 4.20
N LYS A 179 4.01 -16.18 5.05
CA LYS A 179 2.81 -15.42 4.63
C LYS A 179 3.13 -14.46 3.48
N GLY A 180 2.36 -14.56 2.39
CA GLY A 180 2.49 -13.78 1.17
C GLY A 180 3.70 -14.14 0.29
N ARG A 181 4.42 -15.23 0.58
CA ARG A 181 5.64 -15.61 -0.15
C ARG A 181 5.35 -16.36 -1.46
N PRO A 182 6.28 -16.32 -2.44
CA PRO A 182 6.19 -17.16 -3.63
C PRO A 182 6.14 -18.65 -3.27
N ALA A 183 5.09 -19.33 -3.72
CA ALA A 183 4.91 -20.77 -3.56
C ALA A 183 4.75 -21.48 -4.91
N THR A 184 5.25 -22.72 -4.99
CA THR A 184 5.16 -23.60 -6.16
C THR A 184 4.83 -25.03 -5.72
N ALA A 185 4.30 -25.85 -6.62
CA ALA A 185 3.94 -27.23 -6.31
C ALA A 185 4.19 -28.17 -7.51
N SER A 186 4.17 -29.48 -7.26
CA SER A 186 4.22 -30.51 -8.31
C SER A 186 2.99 -30.53 -9.21
N SER A 187 1.84 -30.09 -8.70
CA SER A 187 0.60 -29.90 -9.45
C SER A 187 -0.39 -29.04 -8.66
N GLN A 188 -1.50 -28.66 -9.29
CA GLN A 188 -2.70 -28.17 -8.63
C GLN A 188 -3.94 -28.90 -9.19
N GLU A 189 -4.98 -29.08 -8.37
CA GLU A 189 -6.23 -29.76 -8.73
C GLU A 189 -7.00 -28.97 -9.80
N ASN A 190 -7.04 -27.64 -9.66
CA ASN A 190 -7.68 -26.69 -10.56
C ASN A 190 -7.16 -25.26 -10.30
N GLY A 191 -7.59 -24.29 -11.10
CA GLY A 191 -7.19 -22.87 -10.93
C GLY A 191 -7.68 -22.19 -9.64
N GLY A 192 -8.66 -22.77 -8.94
CA GLY A 192 -9.16 -22.28 -7.65
C GLY A 192 -8.44 -22.86 -6.44
N THR A 193 -7.39 -23.67 -6.62
CA THR A 193 -6.60 -24.30 -5.54
C THR A 193 -5.08 -24.12 -5.74
N PRO A 194 -4.59 -22.89 -6.02
CA PRO A 194 -3.19 -22.65 -6.39
C PRO A 194 -2.22 -22.81 -5.20
N PRO A 195 -0.90 -23.02 -5.44
CA PRO A 195 0.10 -23.13 -4.38
C PRO A 195 0.19 -21.92 -3.44
N SER A 196 -0.16 -20.72 -3.92
CA SER A 196 -0.22 -19.49 -3.13
C SER A 196 -1.33 -19.51 -2.07
N ALA A 197 -2.40 -20.26 -2.31
CA ALA A 197 -3.53 -20.42 -1.39
C ALA A 197 -3.23 -21.42 -0.25
N ALA A 198 -1.96 -21.70 0.02
CA ALA A 198 -1.49 -22.36 1.23
C ALA A 198 -0.45 -21.52 1.99
N VAL A 199 -0.30 -20.24 1.61
CA VAL A 199 0.64 -19.28 2.24
C VAL A 199 0.09 -17.84 2.25
N ASP A 200 -1.20 -17.62 2.02
CA ASP A 200 -1.83 -16.28 2.03
C ASP A 200 -2.25 -15.85 3.45
N GLY A 201 -2.30 -16.79 4.40
CA GLY A 201 -2.77 -16.58 5.76
C GLY A 201 -4.30 -16.49 5.90
N ASP A 202 -5.06 -17.08 4.99
CA ASP A 202 -6.51 -17.27 5.07
C ASP A 202 -6.83 -18.77 5.26
N ALA A 203 -7.53 -19.12 6.35
CA ALA A 203 -7.88 -20.51 6.65
C ALA A 203 -9.09 -21.04 5.83
N THR A 204 -9.58 -20.27 4.85
CA THR A 204 -10.70 -20.65 3.96
C THR A 204 -10.27 -20.94 2.52
N THR A 205 -9.09 -20.45 2.10
CA THR A 205 -8.44 -20.78 0.83
C THR A 205 -7.54 -22.02 1.01
N ARG A 206 -7.23 -22.76 -0.07
CA ARG A 206 -6.39 -23.97 0.03
C ARG A 206 -5.58 -24.23 -1.25
N TRP A 207 -4.37 -24.73 -1.12
CA TRP A 207 -3.73 -25.51 -2.19
C TRP A 207 -4.34 -26.91 -2.23
N SER A 208 -4.39 -27.52 -3.42
CA SER A 208 -4.74 -28.94 -3.58
C SER A 208 -3.99 -29.55 -4.75
N SER A 209 -3.40 -30.73 -4.59
CA SER A 209 -2.67 -31.44 -5.65
C SER A 209 -3.57 -32.33 -6.52
N ALA A 210 -3.04 -32.81 -7.64
CA ALA A 210 -3.56 -34.00 -8.30
C ALA A 210 -3.53 -35.24 -7.37
N ALA A 211 -4.41 -36.20 -7.61
CA ALA A 211 -4.62 -37.41 -6.81
C ALA A 211 -3.55 -38.51 -7.06
N ALA A 212 -2.28 -38.18 -6.86
CA ALA A 212 -1.12 -39.06 -7.09
C ALA A 212 -0.13 -39.02 -5.90
N ASP A 213 0.84 -39.96 -5.89
CA ASP A 213 1.92 -40.02 -4.89
C ASP A 213 3.27 -40.21 -5.60
N PRO A 214 4.34 -39.51 -5.19
CA PRO A 214 4.37 -38.39 -4.26
C PRO A 214 3.84 -37.08 -4.90
N GLN A 215 3.58 -36.07 -4.08
CA GLN A 215 3.37 -34.67 -4.50
C GLN A 215 4.10 -33.73 -3.53
N TRP A 216 4.39 -32.50 -3.96
CA TRP A 216 5.08 -31.51 -3.12
C TRP A 216 4.52 -30.10 -3.26
N LEU A 217 4.68 -29.32 -2.19
CA LEU A 217 4.43 -27.88 -2.08
C LEU A 217 5.68 -27.24 -1.50
N GLN A 218 6.14 -26.14 -2.11
CA GLN A 218 7.38 -25.45 -1.78
C GLN A 218 7.14 -23.94 -1.64
N VAL A 219 7.75 -23.32 -0.63
CA VAL A 219 7.74 -21.87 -0.43
C VAL A 219 9.17 -21.32 -0.48
N ASP A 220 9.35 -20.14 -1.10
CA ASP A 220 10.58 -19.34 -1.08
C ASP A 220 10.43 -18.19 -0.08
N LEU A 221 11.15 -18.22 1.04
CA LEU A 221 11.18 -17.16 2.03
C LEU A 221 11.83 -15.86 1.52
N GLY A 222 12.39 -15.84 0.31
CA GLY A 222 13.06 -14.68 -0.32
C GLY A 222 14.52 -14.51 0.13
N SER A 223 14.83 -14.80 1.39
CA SER A 223 16.19 -14.95 1.88
C SER A 223 16.35 -16.19 2.76
N THR A 224 17.61 -16.59 2.98
CA THR A 224 17.96 -17.56 4.01
C THR A 224 17.59 -17.01 5.39
N ALA A 225 16.93 -17.82 6.21
CA ALA A 225 16.55 -17.55 7.60
C ALA A 225 16.69 -18.83 8.47
N THR A 226 16.74 -18.67 9.78
CA THR A 226 16.81 -19.80 10.73
C THR A 226 15.41 -20.23 11.15
N VAL A 227 14.92 -21.31 10.53
CA VAL A 227 13.63 -21.94 10.84
C VAL A 227 13.70 -22.66 12.18
N CYS A 228 12.62 -22.57 12.96
CA CYS A 228 12.45 -23.28 14.24
C CYS A 228 11.13 -24.07 14.33
N GLN A 229 10.09 -23.67 13.59
CA GLN A 229 8.80 -24.38 13.58
C GLN A 229 8.13 -24.27 12.19
N VAL A 230 7.39 -25.31 11.84
CA VAL A 230 6.42 -25.32 10.74
C VAL A 230 5.04 -25.65 11.32
N VAL A 231 3.97 -25.03 10.81
CA VAL A 231 2.59 -25.44 11.12
C VAL A 231 1.91 -25.80 9.81
N LEU A 232 1.32 -26.98 9.72
CA LEU A 232 0.52 -27.43 8.59
C LEU A 232 -0.95 -27.45 9.00
N GLN A 233 -1.79 -26.62 8.38
CA GLN A 233 -3.24 -26.67 8.53
C GLN A 233 -3.83 -27.46 7.36
N TRP A 234 -4.01 -28.76 7.52
CA TRP A 234 -4.54 -29.65 6.49
C TRP A 234 -6.06 -29.50 6.31
N GLU A 235 -6.51 -29.74 5.09
CA GLU A 235 -7.88 -30.13 4.77
C GLU A 235 -8.09 -31.63 5.10
N ALA A 236 -9.31 -32.18 4.99
CA ALA A 236 -9.57 -33.60 5.19
C ALA A 236 -8.74 -34.52 4.27
N ALA A 237 -8.30 -34.05 3.10
CA ALA A 237 -7.36 -34.74 2.22
C ALA A 237 -5.88 -34.49 2.61
N TYR A 238 -5.49 -34.95 3.81
CA TYR A 238 -4.15 -34.76 4.38
C TYR A 238 -3.11 -35.82 3.96
N ALA A 239 -1.82 -35.54 4.21
CA ALA A 239 -0.75 -36.53 4.05
C ALA A 239 -0.62 -37.45 5.28
N LYS A 240 -0.78 -38.76 5.06
CA LYS A 240 -0.48 -39.77 6.08
C LYS A 240 1.03 -40.01 6.23
N ALA A 241 1.77 -39.98 5.13
CA ALA A 241 3.23 -39.94 5.14
C ALA A 241 3.73 -38.71 4.39
N TYR A 242 4.67 -37.97 4.99
CA TYR A 242 5.27 -36.80 4.40
C TYR A 242 6.64 -36.47 5.01
N GLN A 243 7.36 -35.57 4.35
CA GLN A 243 8.58 -34.95 4.86
C GLN A 243 8.55 -33.42 4.69
N ILE A 244 9.23 -32.71 5.59
CA ILE A 244 9.64 -31.31 5.42
C ILE A 244 11.13 -31.31 5.12
N ALA A 245 11.51 -30.74 3.97
CA ALA A 245 12.90 -30.51 3.59
C ALA A 245 13.23 -29.01 3.56
N LEU A 246 14.46 -28.69 3.94
CA LEU A 246 15.03 -27.34 3.96
C LEU A 246 16.10 -27.22 2.88
N SER A 247 16.23 -26.05 2.28
CA SER A 247 17.28 -25.71 1.32
C SER A 247 17.62 -24.23 1.35
N THR A 248 18.86 -23.85 1.07
CA THR A 248 19.30 -22.45 0.91
C THR A 248 19.35 -21.98 -0.54
N ASP A 249 19.31 -22.90 -1.51
CA ASP A 249 19.52 -22.65 -2.95
C ASP A 249 18.40 -23.20 -3.86
N GLY A 250 17.45 -23.96 -3.31
CA GLY A 250 16.36 -24.60 -4.03
C GLY A 250 16.74 -25.91 -4.75
N ALA A 251 18.03 -26.26 -4.77
CA ALA A 251 18.59 -27.41 -5.49
C ALA A 251 19.07 -28.52 -4.54
N ASN A 252 19.77 -28.15 -3.46
CA ASN A 252 20.31 -29.05 -2.45
C ASN A 252 19.37 -29.06 -1.23
N TRP A 253 18.85 -30.24 -0.87
CA TRP A 253 17.78 -30.38 0.12
C TRP A 253 18.20 -31.29 1.27
N THR A 254 17.91 -30.87 2.50
CA THR A 254 18.09 -31.65 3.73
C THR A 254 16.74 -31.86 4.40
N THR A 255 16.33 -33.12 4.62
CA THR A 255 15.10 -33.44 5.34
C THR A 255 15.26 -33.09 6.83
N ALA A 256 14.39 -32.20 7.34
CA ALA A 256 14.40 -31.74 8.73
C ALA A 256 13.27 -32.35 9.57
N TYR A 257 12.21 -32.86 8.93
CA TYR A 257 11.15 -33.65 9.58
C TYR A 257 10.61 -34.70 8.62
N SER A 258 10.19 -35.86 9.12
CA SER A 258 9.44 -36.87 8.36
C SER A 258 8.55 -37.71 9.26
N THR A 259 7.41 -38.16 8.71
CA THR A 259 6.45 -39.04 9.39
C THR A 259 5.79 -40.00 8.40
N THR A 260 5.33 -41.14 8.91
CA THR A 260 4.46 -42.12 8.20
C THR A 260 3.10 -42.28 8.87
N THR A 261 2.83 -41.46 9.91
CA THR A 261 1.60 -41.45 10.71
C THR A 261 1.16 -40.01 10.99
N GLY A 262 1.18 -39.16 9.96
CA GLY A 262 0.55 -37.83 9.98
C GLY A 262 -0.93 -37.95 10.33
N ALA A 263 -1.46 -36.94 11.02
CA ALA A 263 -2.79 -36.97 11.64
C ALA A 263 -3.85 -36.15 10.89
N GLY A 264 -3.42 -35.18 10.08
CA GLY A 264 -4.32 -34.18 9.52
C GLY A 264 -4.72 -33.12 10.54
N GLY A 265 -5.63 -32.22 10.15
CA GLY A 265 -5.96 -31.03 10.94
C GLY A 265 -4.74 -30.11 11.07
N THR A 266 -4.51 -29.54 12.25
CA THR A 266 -3.35 -28.67 12.51
C THR A 266 -2.19 -29.48 13.10
N GLU A 267 -1.13 -29.68 12.32
CA GLU A 267 0.12 -30.33 12.77
C GLU A 267 1.22 -29.27 12.98
N THR A 268 1.62 -29.06 14.24
CA THR A 268 2.73 -28.17 14.62
C THR A 268 4.02 -28.99 14.77
N LEU A 269 5.04 -28.62 14.00
CA LEU A 269 6.27 -29.37 13.80
C LEU A 269 7.48 -28.55 14.26
N ALA A 270 8.27 -29.07 15.19
CA ALA A 270 9.58 -28.50 15.52
C ALA A 270 10.55 -28.79 14.35
N VAL A 271 11.00 -27.75 13.65
CA VAL A 271 11.81 -27.83 12.43
C VAL A 271 13.00 -26.90 12.60
N ASN A 272 14.14 -27.45 13.01
CA ASN A 272 15.35 -26.68 13.27
C ASN A 272 16.28 -26.73 12.06
N GLY A 273 16.61 -25.57 11.50
CA GLY A 273 17.61 -25.48 10.44
C GLY A 273 17.67 -24.12 9.75
N THR A 274 18.60 -23.98 8.82
CA THR A 274 18.78 -22.75 8.03
C THR A 274 18.27 -22.97 6.61
N ALA A 275 17.32 -22.15 6.18
CA ALA A 275 16.61 -22.35 4.92
C ALA A 275 16.23 -21.02 4.26
N ARG A 276 16.31 -20.96 2.93
CA ARG A 276 15.55 -20.01 2.10
C ARG A 276 14.28 -20.67 1.58
N TYR A 277 14.37 -21.94 1.20
CA TYR A 277 13.27 -22.72 0.66
C TYR A 277 12.86 -23.82 1.62
N LEU A 278 11.56 -24.00 1.81
CA LEU A 278 10.98 -25.13 2.51
C LEU A 278 10.08 -25.90 1.57
N ARG A 279 10.18 -27.24 1.57
CA ARG A 279 9.34 -28.11 0.75
C ARG A 279 8.71 -29.20 1.60
N LEU A 280 7.39 -29.17 1.67
CA LEU A 280 6.56 -30.32 2.05
C LEU A 280 6.54 -31.30 0.88
N THR A 281 6.79 -32.58 1.13
CA THR A 281 6.58 -33.66 0.14
C THR A 281 5.73 -34.76 0.77
N GLY A 282 4.49 -34.89 0.32
CA GLY A 282 3.62 -36.02 0.65
C GLY A 282 4.05 -37.26 -0.13
N THR A 283 4.16 -38.39 0.57
CA THR A 283 4.57 -39.70 0.02
C THR A 283 3.52 -40.79 0.22
N GLN A 284 2.53 -40.57 1.09
CA GLN A 284 1.30 -41.36 1.16
C GLN A 284 0.12 -40.48 1.60
N ARG A 285 -0.96 -40.44 0.81
CA ARG A 285 -2.22 -39.79 1.17
C ARG A 285 -3.00 -40.55 2.25
N ALA A 286 -3.82 -39.83 3.01
CA ALA A 286 -4.80 -40.41 3.92
C ALA A 286 -6.13 -40.80 3.24
N THR A 287 -6.45 -40.18 2.10
CA THR A 287 -7.71 -40.37 1.35
C THR A 287 -7.43 -40.68 -0.13
N GLY A 288 -8.49 -40.84 -0.95
CA GLY A 288 -8.36 -41.04 -2.39
C GLY A 288 -8.13 -39.77 -3.23
N TYR A 289 -8.21 -38.58 -2.62
CA TYR A 289 -8.14 -37.28 -3.30
C TYR A 289 -6.68 -36.84 -3.54
N GLY A 290 -6.43 -35.55 -3.77
CA GLY A 290 -5.08 -34.98 -3.70
C GLY A 290 -4.55 -34.88 -2.26
N TYR A 291 -3.42 -34.19 -2.11
CA TYR A 291 -3.04 -33.56 -0.85
C TYR A 291 -3.63 -32.15 -0.83
N SER A 292 -4.24 -31.71 0.28
CA SER A 292 -4.88 -30.39 0.38
C SER A 292 -4.57 -29.71 1.70
N LEU A 293 -4.25 -28.41 1.64
CA LEU A 293 -3.63 -27.66 2.74
C LEU A 293 -4.11 -26.20 2.71
N PHE A 294 -4.67 -25.73 3.82
CA PHE A 294 -5.12 -24.34 4.01
C PHE A 294 -3.93 -23.40 4.29
N GLU A 295 -3.00 -23.78 5.18
CA GLU A 295 -1.86 -22.93 5.56
C GLU A 295 -0.60 -23.75 5.89
N PHE A 296 0.50 -23.51 5.17
CA PHE A 296 1.85 -24.01 5.40
C PHE A 296 2.69 -22.89 6.01
N GLN A 297 2.56 -22.74 7.33
CA GLN A 297 3.17 -21.65 8.09
C GLN A 297 4.63 -22.00 8.44
N VAL A 298 5.50 -21.01 8.38
CA VAL A 298 6.93 -21.16 8.68
C VAL A 298 7.35 -20.09 9.67
N HIS A 299 7.95 -20.50 10.77
CA HIS A 299 8.36 -19.62 11.86
C HIS A 299 9.88 -19.61 12.02
N THR A 300 10.44 -18.43 12.26
CA THR A 300 11.87 -18.18 12.30
C THR A 300 12.33 -17.70 13.69
N SER A 301 13.54 -18.07 14.06
CA SER A 301 14.26 -17.53 15.21
C SER A 301 14.90 -16.18 14.86
N GLY A 302 15.03 -15.30 15.85
CA GLY A 302 15.57 -13.94 15.71
C GLY A 302 14.55 -12.85 15.40
N GLY A 303 13.28 -13.18 15.13
CA GLY A 303 12.21 -12.20 14.83
C GLY A 303 12.38 -11.45 13.50
N SER A 304 13.42 -11.74 12.73
CA SER A 304 13.67 -11.13 11.42
C SER A 304 12.75 -11.76 10.36
N THR A 305 11.63 -11.10 10.08
CA THR A 305 10.88 -11.37 8.83
C THR A 305 11.84 -11.19 7.65
N PRO A 306 11.97 -12.14 6.71
CA PRO A 306 12.87 -11.98 5.57
C PRO A 306 12.53 -10.72 4.75
N PRO A 307 13.50 -10.08 4.08
CA PRO A 307 13.24 -8.92 3.22
C PRO A 307 12.18 -9.24 2.17
N GLN A 308 11.46 -8.22 1.73
CA GLN A 308 10.49 -8.33 0.66
C GLN A 308 11.22 -8.52 -0.67
N GLN A 309 10.81 -9.54 -1.43
CA GLN A 309 11.43 -9.81 -2.71
C GLN A 309 10.86 -8.85 -3.77
N GLY A 310 11.75 -8.25 -4.55
CA GLY A 310 11.36 -7.51 -5.75
C GLY A 310 11.06 -8.45 -6.91
N GLY A 311 9.97 -8.19 -7.63
CA GLY A 311 9.48 -8.95 -8.77
C GLY A 311 8.79 -10.27 -8.42
N GLY A 312 8.55 -11.07 -9.47
CA GLY A 312 7.79 -12.32 -9.40
C GLY A 312 6.70 -12.38 -10.47
N ASP A 313 5.83 -13.37 -10.36
CA ASP A 313 4.57 -13.45 -11.10
C ASP A 313 3.66 -12.23 -10.80
N LEU A 314 2.76 -11.87 -11.72
CA LEU A 314 1.83 -10.73 -11.61
C LEU A 314 0.44 -11.10 -11.04
N GLY A 315 0.18 -12.37 -10.74
CA GLY A 315 -1.04 -12.83 -10.07
C GLY A 315 -2.20 -13.18 -11.00
N PRO A 316 -3.23 -13.89 -10.50
CA PRO A 316 -4.26 -14.53 -11.32
C PRO A 316 -5.18 -13.56 -12.07
N ASN A 317 -5.22 -12.29 -11.65
CA ASN A 317 -6.05 -11.25 -12.24
C ASN A 317 -5.36 -10.50 -13.39
N VAL A 318 -4.12 -10.89 -13.75
CA VAL A 318 -3.35 -10.33 -14.86
C VAL A 318 -3.32 -11.34 -16.01
N LEU A 319 -4.16 -11.11 -17.02
CA LEU A 319 -4.24 -11.94 -18.22
C LEU A 319 -3.17 -11.51 -19.24
N VAL A 320 -2.06 -12.25 -19.28
CA VAL A 320 -0.96 -12.02 -20.24
C VAL A 320 -1.19 -12.84 -21.51
N LEU A 321 -1.28 -12.16 -22.65
CA LEU A 321 -1.56 -12.74 -23.97
C LEU A 321 -0.44 -12.42 -24.95
N ASP A 322 -0.16 -13.34 -25.87
CA ASP A 322 0.70 -13.10 -27.04
C ASP A 322 -0.02 -13.52 -28.34
N PRO A 323 0.46 -13.14 -29.53
CA PRO A 323 -0.22 -13.46 -30.79
C PRO A 323 -0.40 -14.95 -31.10
N SER A 324 0.25 -15.85 -30.35
CA SER A 324 0.11 -17.31 -30.48
C SER A 324 -0.89 -17.92 -29.48
N THR A 325 -1.38 -17.11 -28.54
CA THR A 325 -2.25 -17.58 -27.45
C THR A 325 -3.62 -18.03 -28.01
N PRO A 326 -4.10 -19.25 -27.70
CA PRO A 326 -5.35 -19.76 -28.26
C PRO A 326 -6.58 -19.05 -27.68
N ASN A 327 -7.59 -18.86 -28.53
CA ASN A 327 -8.91 -18.32 -28.14
C ASN A 327 -8.85 -16.97 -27.39
N ILE A 328 -8.01 -16.03 -27.83
CA ILE A 328 -7.89 -14.69 -27.21
C ILE A 328 -9.26 -14.01 -27.07
N GLN A 329 -10.05 -13.94 -28.15
CA GLN A 329 -11.37 -13.28 -28.12
C GLN A 329 -12.27 -13.87 -27.03
N GLY A 330 -12.41 -15.20 -26.94
CA GLY A 330 -13.23 -15.84 -25.91
C GLY A 330 -12.72 -15.65 -24.47
N GLN A 331 -11.44 -15.33 -24.27
CA GLN A 331 -10.90 -14.95 -22.96
C GLN A 331 -11.23 -13.49 -22.61
N LEU A 332 -11.18 -12.58 -23.60
CA LEU A 332 -11.60 -11.18 -23.46
C LEU A 332 -13.11 -11.09 -23.19
N ASP A 333 -13.93 -11.79 -23.99
CA ASP A 333 -15.39 -11.90 -23.83
C ASP A 333 -15.76 -12.40 -22.43
N ALA A 334 -15.02 -13.37 -21.89
CA ALA A 334 -15.27 -13.91 -20.56
C ALA A 334 -14.94 -12.92 -19.43
N ILE A 335 -14.00 -11.99 -19.62
CA ILE A 335 -13.80 -10.87 -18.68
C ILE A 335 -14.94 -9.87 -18.85
N PHE A 336 -15.25 -9.47 -20.08
CA PHE A 336 -16.32 -8.51 -20.37
C PHE A 336 -17.67 -8.94 -19.79
N GLN A 337 -18.10 -10.19 -20.01
CA GLN A 337 -19.36 -10.75 -19.48
C GLN A 337 -19.46 -10.74 -17.95
N ARG A 338 -18.33 -10.71 -17.22
CA ARG A 338 -18.31 -10.55 -15.76
C ARG A 338 -18.32 -9.10 -15.33
N GLN A 339 -17.79 -8.19 -16.15
CA GLN A 339 -17.47 -6.82 -15.77
C GLN A 339 -18.35 -5.74 -16.42
N GLU A 340 -19.12 -6.06 -17.47
CA GLU A 340 -19.92 -5.10 -18.25
C GLU A 340 -20.83 -4.25 -17.35
N SER A 341 -21.65 -4.89 -16.51
CA SER A 341 -22.58 -4.24 -15.57
C SER A 341 -22.08 -4.21 -14.12
N ALA A 342 -20.82 -4.59 -13.86
CA ALA A 342 -20.29 -4.82 -12.52
C ALA A 342 -19.82 -3.53 -11.81
N GLN A 343 -20.63 -2.47 -11.87
CA GLN A 343 -20.26 -1.11 -11.47
C GLN A 343 -19.62 -1.02 -10.07
N PHE A 344 -20.18 -1.69 -9.07
CA PHE A 344 -19.62 -1.76 -7.70
C PHE A 344 -19.08 -3.17 -7.35
N GLY A 345 -18.75 -3.96 -8.37
CA GLY A 345 -18.22 -5.32 -8.20
C GLY A 345 -16.79 -5.38 -7.66
N ALA A 346 -16.46 -6.50 -7.03
CA ALA A 346 -15.11 -6.76 -6.49
C ALA A 346 -14.09 -7.21 -7.57
N GLY A 347 -14.54 -7.53 -8.78
CA GLY A 347 -13.67 -7.94 -9.89
C GLY A 347 -12.73 -6.81 -10.31
N ARG A 348 -11.46 -7.15 -10.53
CA ARG A 348 -10.38 -6.27 -11.02
C ARG A 348 -9.57 -7.07 -12.04
N TYR A 349 -9.29 -6.51 -13.22
CA TYR A 349 -8.60 -7.23 -14.28
C TYR A 349 -7.63 -6.34 -15.05
N GLN A 350 -6.43 -6.84 -15.29
CA GLN A 350 -5.48 -6.28 -16.25
C GLN A 350 -5.31 -7.28 -17.39
N ILE A 351 -5.49 -6.82 -18.62
CA ILE A 351 -5.11 -7.54 -19.83
C ILE A 351 -3.78 -6.94 -20.31
N LEU A 352 -2.79 -7.80 -20.58
CA LEU A 352 -1.46 -7.40 -21.05
C LEU A 352 -1.17 -8.09 -22.39
N LEU A 353 -0.90 -7.32 -23.42
CA LEU A 353 -0.62 -7.82 -24.78
C LEU A 353 0.88 -7.71 -25.08
N LYS A 354 1.57 -8.85 -25.26
CA LYS A 354 2.99 -8.86 -25.68
C LYS A 354 3.18 -8.24 -27.08
N PRO A 355 4.37 -7.70 -27.40
CA PRO A 355 4.70 -7.22 -28.74
C PRO A 355 4.37 -8.21 -29.86
N GLY A 356 3.82 -7.68 -30.95
CA GLY A 356 3.35 -8.44 -32.12
C GLY A 356 2.00 -7.96 -32.64
N THR A 357 1.39 -8.75 -33.55
CA THR A 357 0.15 -8.37 -34.24
C THR A 357 -1.00 -9.34 -33.95
N TYR A 358 -2.09 -8.79 -33.42
CA TYR A 358 -3.33 -9.48 -33.10
C TYR A 358 -4.35 -9.24 -34.21
N ASN A 359 -5.21 -10.21 -34.52
CA ASN A 359 -6.11 -10.15 -35.68
C ASN A 359 -7.51 -10.65 -35.32
N GLY A 360 -8.55 -9.91 -35.76
CA GLY A 360 -9.95 -10.28 -35.54
C GLY A 360 -10.39 -10.13 -34.09
N ILE A 361 -9.81 -9.15 -33.38
CA ILE A 361 -10.11 -8.87 -31.97
C ILE A 361 -11.11 -7.71 -31.89
N ASN A 362 -12.11 -7.84 -31.02
CA ASN A 362 -12.85 -6.71 -30.48
C ASN A 362 -12.84 -6.83 -28.96
N ALA A 363 -11.91 -6.14 -28.30
CA ALA A 363 -11.76 -6.20 -26.85
C ALA A 363 -12.79 -5.25 -26.21
N GLN A 364 -13.97 -5.76 -25.87
CA GLN A 364 -14.97 -4.98 -25.14
C GLN A 364 -14.53 -4.80 -23.68
N ILE A 365 -14.43 -3.55 -23.21
CA ILE A 365 -13.85 -3.22 -21.90
C ILE A 365 -14.96 -2.82 -20.90
N GLY A 366 -15.21 -3.70 -19.92
CA GLY A 366 -16.16 -3.48 -18.83
C GLY A 366 -15.58 -2.65 -17.68
N PHE A 367 -16.29 -2.60 -16.55
CA PHE A 367 -15.77 -1.97 -15.33
C PHE A 367 -14.48 -2.65 -14.83
N TYR A 368 -13.63 -1.87 -14.16
CA TYR A 368 -12.37 -2.29 -13.56
C TYR A 368 -11.49 -3.18 -14.44
N THR A 369 -11.46 -2.87 -15.73
CA THR A 369 -10.73 -3.62 -16.73
C THR A 369 -9.77 -2.67 -17.43
N SER A 370 -8.47 -2.90 -17.24
CA SER A 370 -7.42 -2.20 -17.96
C SER A 370 -6.87 -3.10 -19.06
N ILE A 371 -6.61 -2.58 -20.24
CA ILE A 371 -5.91 -3.28 -21.32
C ILE A 371 -4.71 -2.47 -21.79
N SER A 372 -3.53 -3.08 -21.84
CA SER A 372 -2.33 -2.40 -22.31
C SER A 372 -1.37 -3.28 -23.10
N GLY A 373 -0.66 -2.62 -24.02
CA GLY A 373 0.45 -3.23 -24.74
C GLY A 373 1.74 -3.21 -23.92
N LEU A 374 2.48 -4.31 -23.97
CA LEU A 374 3.80 -4.48 -23.34
C LEU A 374 4.97 -4.06 -24.27
N GLY A 375 4.69 -3.25 -25.30
CA GLY A 375 5.69 -2.61 -26.14
C GLY A 375 6.47 -1.52 -25.42
N GLN A 376 7.62 -1.11 -25.95
CA GLN A 376 8.20 0.16 -25.53
C GLN A 376 7.43 1.33 -26.15
N ASP A 377 6.95 1.18 -27.38
CA ASP A 377 6.10 2.15 -28.09
C ASP A 377 4.80 1.48 -28.60
N PRO A 378 3.74 2.26 -28.94
CA PRO A 378 2.44 1.70 -29.34
C PRO A 378 2.50 0.82 -30.59
N ASP A 379 3.39 1.17 -31.53
CA ASP A 379 3.58 0.47 -32.79
C ASP A 379 4.18 -0.97 -32.61
N ASP A 380 4.68 -1.33 -31.41
CA ASP A 380 5.12 -2.69 -31.07
C ASP A 380 3.94 -3.67 -30.88
N VAL A 381 2.75 -3.19 -30.51
CA VAL A 381 1.55 -3.98 -30.21
C VAL A 381 0.42 -3.53 -31.13
N VAL A 382 0.18 -4.29 -32.20
CA VAL A 382 -0.74 -3.90 -33.27
C VAL A 382 -2.01 -4.76 -33.23
N ILE A 383 -3.17 -4.12 -33.09
CA ILE A 383 -4.48 -4.77 -33.10
C ILE A 383 -5.14 -4.49 -34.45
N ASN A 384 -5.34 -5.54 -35.25
CA ASN A 384 -6.21 -5.50 -36.43
C ASN A 384 -7.63 -5.86 -35.95
N GLY A 385 -8.33 -4.85 -35.47
CA GLY A 385 -9.41 -4.98 -34.49
C GLY A 385 -9.63 -3.69 -33.68
N ASP A 386 -10.56 -3.76 -32.73
CA ASP A 386 -11.12 -2.62 -31.99
C ASP A 386 -10.97 -2.82 -30.46
N ILE A 387 -10.93 -1.73 -29.69
CA ILE A 387 -10.86 -1.75 -28.21
C ILE A 387 -12.09 -1.01 -27.67
N THR A 388 -13.23 -1.70 -27.73
CA THR A 388 -14.54 -1.05 -27.60
C THR A 388 -14.94 -0.77 -26.14
N VAL A 389 -15.41 0.44 -25.88
CA VAL A 389 -16.43 0.71 -24.83
C VAL A 389 -17.69 1.22 -25.50
N ASP A 390 -18.83 0.64 -25.14
CA ASP A 390 -20.17 1.06 -25.54
C ASP A 390 -21.10 1.03 -24.31
N ALA A 391 -22.35 1.48 -24.46
CA ALA A 391 -23.30 1.65 -23.34
C ALA A 391 -24.49 0.67 -23.37
N GLY A 392 -24.32 -0.51 -23.98
CA GLY A 392 -25.39 -1.51 -24.15
C GLY A 392 -26.10 -1.89 -22.84
N TRP A 393 -25.33 -2.15 -21.79
CA TRP A 393 -25.82 -2.50 -20.45
C TRP A 393 -26.74 -1.46 -19.80
N ASN A 394 -26.60 -0.19 -20.19
CA ASN A 394 -27.35 0.95 -19.66
C ASN A 394 -28.20 1.62 -20.77
N ALA A 395 -28.72 0.82 -21.70
CA ALA A 395 -29.62 1.23 -22.78
C ALA A 395 -29.11 2.40 -23.66
N GLY A 396 -27.80 2.49 -23.86
CA GLY A 396 -27.14 3.51 -24.66
C GLY A 396 -26.64 4.74 -23.86
N ASN A 397 -26.97 4.84 -22.56
CA ASN A 397 -26.47 5.90 -21.69
C ASN A 397 -25.07 5.58 -21.14
N ALA A 398 -24.06 6.33 -21.59
CA ALA A 398 -22.67 6.16 -21.22
C ALA A 398 -22.25 6.91 -19.94
N THR A 399 -23.12 7.69 -19.28
CA THR A 399 -22.74 8.50 -18.08
C THR A 399 -22.23 7.68 -16.89
N LEU A 400 -22.34 6.36 -16.92
CA LEU A 400 -21.84 5.45 -15.89
C LEU A 400 -20.64 4.60 -16.34
N ASN A 401 -20.07 4.83 -17.54
CA ASN A 401 -18.96 4.03 -18.08
C ASN A 401 -17.59 4.43 -17.47
N PHE A 402 -17.45 4.22 -16.15
CA PHE A 402 -16.28 4.55 -15.34
C PHE A 402 -15.21 3.45 -15.28
N TRP A 403 -14.08 3.78 -14.64
CA TRP A 403 -13.06 2.86 -14.08
C TRP A 403 -12.58 1.80 -15.07
N ARG A 404 -11.90 2.21 -16.15
CA ARG A 404 -11.33 1.31 -17.17
C ARG A 404 -10.28 2.04 -18.01
N SER A 405 -9.29 1.35 -18.58
CA SER A 405 -8.22 2.04 -19.31
C SER A 405 -7.70 1.28 -20.54
N ALA A 406 -7.22 2.04 -21.53
CA ALA A 406 -6.53 1.55 -22.71
C ALA A 406 -5.17 2.27 -22.83
N GLU A 407 -4.07 1.51 -22.95
CA GLU A 407 -2.72 2.09 -22.97
C GLU A 407 -1.71 1.39 -23.90
N ASN A 408 -0.87 2.18 -24.59
CA ASN A 408 0.37 1.72 -25.24
C ASN A 408 0.18 0.64 -26.34
N MET A 409 -0.74 0.87 -27.29
CA MET A 409 -0.92 -0.02 -28.46
C MET A 409 -1.44 0.72 -29.70
N ALA A 410 -1.21 0.15 -30.88
CA ALA A 410 -1.72 0.63 -32.17
C ALA A 410 -2.97 -0.14 -32.61
N LEU A 411 -4.00 0.56 -33.06
CA LEU A 411 -5.27 0.00 -33.53
C LEU A 411 -5.45 0.25 -35.03
N ASN A 412 -5.89 -0.78 -35.76
CA ASN A 412 -6.45 -0.68 -37.11
C ASN A 412 -7.92 -1.13 -37.02
N PRO A 413 -8.86 -0.22 -36.68
CA PRO A 413 -10.25 -0.58 -36.36
C PRO A 413 -10.98 -1.19 -37.56
N VAL A 414 -11.83 -2.19 -37.36
CA VAL A 414 -12.41 -2.98 -38.47
C VAL A 414 -13.34 -2.18 -39.37
N SER A 415 -13.93 -1.10 -38.83
CA SER A 415 -14.78 -0.16 -39.56
C SER A 415 -14.02 1.05 -40.13
N GLY A 416 -12.74 1.21 -39.79
CA GLY A 416 -11.99 2.45 -39.94
C GLY A 416 -12.17 3.45 -38.79
N THR A 417 -13.04 3.15 -37.81
CA THR A 417 -13.26 3.94 -36.60
C THR A 417 -13.45 3.05 -35.37
N ASP A 418 -12.71 3.34 -34.30
CA ASP A 418 -12.82 2.69 -32.98
C ASP A 418 -13.91 3.37 -32.11
N ARG A 419 -14.31 2.78 -30.97
CA ARG A 419 -15.24 3.44 -30.02
C ARG A 419 -14.79 3.33 -28.56
N TRP A 420 -14.61 4.47 -27.92
CA TRP A 420 -14.33 4.62 -26.49
C TRP A 420 -15.43 5.46 -25.82
N ALA A 421 -16.66 4.91 -25.74
CA ALA A 421 -17.84 5.62 -25.21
C ALA A 421 -17.87 5.64 -23.67
N VAL A 422 -17.07 6.52 -23.08
CA VAL A 422 -16.76 6.53 -21.64
C VAL A 422 -17.27 7.76 -20.89
N ALA A 423 -17.24 7.67 -19.57
CA ALA A 423 -17.42 8.79 -18.65
C ALA A 423 -16.09 9.13 -17.92
N GLN A 424 -16.16 9.63 -16.69
CA GLN A 424 -15.01 9.95 -15.84
C GLN A 424 -14.15 8.70 -15.52
N ALA A 425 -12.89 8.91 -15.14
CA ALA A 425 -11.92 7.86 -14.76
C ALA A 425 -11.74 6.74 -15.82
N ALA A 426 -11.70 7.13 -17.10
CA ALA A 426 -11.60 6.20 -18.21
C ALA A 426 -10.52 6.59 -19.25
N PRO A 427 -9.23 6.56 -18.87
CA PRO A 427 -8.15 7.17 -19.66
C PRO A 427 -7.77 6.36 -20.89
N PHE A 428 -7.54 7.08 -21.99
CA PHE A 428 -7.03 6.57 -23.25
C PHE A 428 -5.63 7.17 -23.50
N ARG A 429 -4.58 6.45 -23.10
CA ARG A 429 -3.20 6.97 -23.08
C ARG A 429 -2.32 6.29 -24.11
N ARG A 430 -1.45 7.04 -24.79
CA ARG A 430 -0.35 6.47 -25.57
C ARG A 430 -0.85 5.48 -26.65
N MET A 431 -1.93 5.81 -27.35
CA MET A 431 -2.56 4.96 -28.37
C MET A 431 -2.22 5.43 -29.78
N ASP A 432 -2.12 4.52 -30.75
CA ASP A 432 -2.08 4.85 -32.19
C ASP A 432 -3.34 4.35 -32.92
N VAL A 433 -4.40 5.14 -32.95
CA VAL A 433 -5.63 4.81 -33.68
C VAL A 433 -5.46 5.20 -35.15
N ARG A 434 -5.24 4.21 -36.01
CA ARG A 434 -5.04 4.38 -37.46
C ARG A 434 -6.37 4.44 -38.19
N GLY A 435 -7.25 5.31 -37.68
CA GLY A 435 -8.65 5.47 -38.05
C GLY A 435 -9.27 6.65 -37.31
N GLY A 436 -10.60 6.75 -37.32
CA GLY A 436 -11.32 7.64 -36.40
C GLY A 436 -11.47 7.05 -35.00
N LEU A 437 -11.92 7.87 -34.05
CA LEU A 437 -12.25 7.43 -32.69
C LEU A 437 -13.57 8.07 -32.25
N ASN A 438 -14.62 7.28 -32.02
CA ASN A 438 -15.90 7.75 -31.51
C ASN A 438 -15.90 7.72 -29.97
N LEU A 439 -16.25 8.84 -29.35
CA LEU A 439 -16.31 9.00 -27.89
C LEU A 439 -17.73 8.81 -27.32
N ASP A 440 -18.70 8.50 -28.18
CA ASP A 440 -20.12 8.36 -27.85
C ASP A 440 -20.64 6.95 -28.20
N SER A 441 -21.70 6.52 -27.52
CA SER A 441 -22.29 5.18 -27.65
C SER A 441 -22.86 4.96 -29.06
N ALA A 442 -23.13 3.70 -29.41
CA ALA A 442 -23.85 3.39 -30.66
C ALA A 442 -25.26 4.01 -30.74
N SER A 443 -25.78 4.55 -29.64
CA SER A 443 -27.10 5.17 -29.53
C SER A 443 -27.08 6.70 -29.52
N TYR A 444 -25.90 7.35 -29.43
CA TYR A 444 -25.76 8.79 -29.16
C TYR A 444 -26.54 9.22 -27.90
N GLY A 445 -26.28 8.51 -26.79
CA GLY A 445 -26.92 8.75 -25.50
C GLY A 445 -26.28 9.91 -24.74
N TRP A 446 -26.52 9.99 -23.43
CA TRP A 446 -25.72 10.89 -22.59
C TRP A 446 -24.34 10.29 -22.34
N ALA A 447 -23.31 11.12 -22.34
CA ALA A 447 -21.93 10.75 -22.04
C ALA A 447 -21.20 11.92 -21.35
N SER A 448 -20.40 11.62 -20.33
CA SER A 448 -19.72 12.60 -19.47
C SER A 448 -18.23 12.28 -19.31
N GLY A 449 -17.55 12.15 -20.44
CA GLY A 449 -16.10 11.95 -20.51
C GLY A 449 -15.32 13.20 -20.10
N GLY A 450 -14.00 13.18 -20.19
CA GLY A 450 -13.14 12.06 -20.52
C GLY A 450 -11.73 12.54 -20.83
N TYR A 451 -10.80 11.61 -21.03
CA TYR A 451 -9.37 11.91 -21.03
C TYR A 451 -8.58 11.15 -22.11
N ILE A 452 -7.93 11.89 -23.01
CA ILE A 452 -6.93 11.37 -23.96
C ILE A 452 -5.58 12.05 -23.71
N ALA A 453 -4.50 11.26 -23.68
CA ALA A 453 -3.14 11.80 -23.64
C ALA A 453 -2.14 10.98 -24.48
N ASP A 454 -1.05 11.63 -24.90
CA ASP A 454 0.09 11.04 -25.61
C ASP A 454 -0.28 10.21 -26.85
N SER A 455 -1.44 10.45 -27.46
CA SER A 455 -2.04 9.56 -28.47
C SER A 455 -2.09 10.17 -29.87
N ARG A 456 -2.03 9.29 -30.88
CA ARG A 456 -2.18 9.61 -32.30
C ARG A 456 -3.50 9.02 -32.78
N ILE A 457 -4.39 9.84 -33.34
CA ILE A 457 -5.63 9.41 -33.99
C ILE A 457 -5.60 9.97 -35.41
N SER A 458 -5.33 9.13 -36.42
CA SER A 458 -5.07 9.63 -37.78
C SER A 458 -6.32 10.19 -38.48
N GLY A 459 -7.51 9.79 -38.03
CA GLY A 459 -8.80 10.27 -38.51
C GLY A 459 -9.42 11.33 -37.60
N GLN A 460 -10.74 11.50 -37.72
CA GLN A 460 -11.51 12.41 -36.87
C GLN A 460 -11.87 11.75 -35.54
N VAL A 461 -11.78 12.52 -34.45
CA VAL A 461 -12.39 12.17 -33.16
C VAL A 461 -13.84 12.66 -33.15
N GLY A 462 -14.77 11.72 -32.95
CA GLY A 462 -16.21 11.95 -32.93
C GLY A 462 -16.74 12.15 -31.52
N ASN A 463 -16.96 13.40 -31.13
CA ASN A 463 -17.49 13.79 -29.82
C ASN A 463 -18.98 13.49 -29.65
N TYR A 464 -19.78 13.87 -30.65
CA TYR A 464 -21.24 13.77 -30.64
C TYR A 464 -21.85 14.33 -29.35
N ALA A 465 -22.55 13.54 -28.54
CA ALA A 465 -23.24 13.99 -27.32
C ALA A 465 -22.35 14.12 -26.07
N GLN A 466 -21.05 13.79 -26.14
CA GLN A 466 -20.10 13.99 -25.04
C GLN A 466 -20.10 15.44 -24.55
N GLN A 467 -20.50 15.63 -23.29
CA GLN A 467 -20.69 16.94 -22.66
C GLN A 467 -19.40 17.78 -22.64
N GLN A 468 -18.31 17.17 -22.19
CA GLN A 468 -16.98 17.74 -22.10
C GLN A 468 -15.92 16.66 -22.39
N PHE A 469 -14.68 17.08 -22.66
CA PHE A 469 -13.54 16.17 -22.80
C PHE A 469 -12.22 16.94 -22.69
N TYR A 470 -11.16 16.27 -22.24
CA TYR A 470 -9.78 16.79 -22.25
C TYR A 470 -8.88 15.94 -23.14
N THR A 471 -8.14 16.59 -24.02
CA THR A 471 -7.09 15.96 -24.84
C THR A 471 -5.78 16.72 -24.68
N ARG A 472 -4.69 16.05 -24.30
CA ARG A 472 -3.36 16.67 -24.22
C ARG A 472 -2.27 15.94 -24.99
N ASP A 473 -1.24 16.69 -25.39
CA ASP A 473 0.02 16.20 -25.97
C ASP A 473 -0.14 15.14 -27.08
N SER A 474 -1.19 15.29 -27.87
CA SER A 474 -1.69 14.30 -28.82
C SER A 474 -1.65 14.82 -30.26
N SER A 475 -1.95 13.97 -31.24
CA SER A 475 -2.09 14.34 -32.65
C SER A 475 -3.37 13.74 -33.20
N ILE A 476 -4.28 14.57 -33.72
CA ILE A 476 -5.58 14.16 -34.24
C ILE A 476 -5.77 14.63 -35.69
N GLY A 477 -6.43 13.84 -36.52
CA GLY A 477 -6.82 14.26 -37.88
C GLY A 477 -7.93 15.32 -37.90
N GLY A 478 -8.69 15.43 -36.80
CA GLY A 478 -9.65 16.50 -36.54
C GLY A 478 -10.61 16.16 -35.41
N TRP A 479 -11.52 17.08 -35.09
CA TRP A 479 -12.56 16.93 -34.05
C TRP A 479 -13.94 17.23 -34.65
N SER A 480 -15.02 16.57 -34.20
CA SER A 480 -16.35 16.71 -34.83
C SER A 480 -17.15 17.94 -34.38
N ASN A 481 -17.31 18.13 -33.07
CA ASN A 481 -18.16 19.16 -32.48
C ASN A 481 -17.82 19.41 -31.01
N GLY A 482 -18.25 20.56 -30.49
CA GLY A 482 -18.33 20.82 -29.04
C GLY A 482 -19.74 20.62 -28.51
N VAL A 483 -19.86 20.44 -27.20
CA VAL A 483 -21.13 20.50 -26.45
C VAL A 483 -21.00 21.59 -25.40
N TRP A 484 -20.40 21.34 -24.24
CA TRP A 484 -20.23 22.36 -23.18
C TRP A 484 -18.77 22.80 -22.97
N ASN A 485 -17.80 21.88 -22.91
CA ASN A 485 -16.40 22.23 -22.59
C ASN A 485 -15.41 21.24 -23.22
N GLN A 486 -14.90 21.52 -24.42
CA GLN A 486 -13.89 20.67 -25.07
C GLN A 486 -12.52 21.35 -25.03
N VAL A 487 -11.57 20.73 -24.33
CA VAL A 487 -10.30 21.36 -23.94
C VAL A 487 -9.10 20.62 -24.52
N PHE A 488 -8.19 21.38 -25.14
CA PHE A 488 -7.01 20.89 -25.83
C PHE A 488 -5.75 21.59 -25.32
N SER A 489 -4.69 20.86 -25.00
CA SER A 489 -3.38 21.43 -24.72
C SER A 489 -2.24 20.66 -25.38
N GLY A 490 -1.38 21.34 -26.15
CA GLY A 490 -0.30 20.64 -26.85
C GLY A 490 -0.79 19.68 -27.94
N VAL A 491 -2.02 19.84 -28.44
CA VAL A 491 -2.59 18.94 -29.44
C VAL A 491 -2.27 19.44 -30.85
N GLN A 492 -1.80 18.55 -31.71
CA GLN A 492 -1.66 18.76 -33.14
C GLN A 492 -2.99 18.41 -33.81
N GLY A 493 -3.51 19.27 -34.69
CA GLY A 493 -4.80 19.07 -35.36
C GLY A 493 -6.05 19.35 -34.52
N ALA A 494 -5.89 19.84 -33.28
CA ALA A 494 -7.00 20.39 -32.50
C ALA A 494 -7.66 21.59 -33.23
N PRO A 495 -8.96 21.82 -33.02
CA PRO A 495 -9.61 23.03 -33.51
C PRO A 495 -9.03 24.27 -32.83
N ALA A 496 -9.07 25.42 -33.50
CA ALA A 496 -8.67 26.68 -32.90
C ALA A 496 -9.58 27.08 -31.73
N GLN A 497 -9.05 27.89 -30.81
CA GLN A 497 -9.79 28.55 -29.73
C GLN A 497 -11.08 29.19 -30.29
N GLY A 498 -12.23 28.86 -29.70
CA GLY A 498 -13.53 29.32 -30.17
C GLY A 498 -14.55 29.65 -29.09
N PHE A 499 -14.25 29.35 -27.81
CA PHE A 499 -15.19 29.53 -26.71
C PHE A 499 -15.72 30.99 -26.64
N PRO A 500 -17.03 31.22 -26.43
CA PRO A 500 -18.06 30.24 -26.05
C PRO A 500 -18.76 29.52 -27.22
N ASN A 501 -18.45 29.82 -28.49
CA ASN A 501 -19.11 29.16 -29.62
C ASN A 501 -18.19 29.12 -30.88
N PRO A 502 -17.64 27.95 -31.27
CA PRO A 502 -17.83 26.64 -30.64
C PRO A 502 -17.21 26.55 -29.23
N THR A 503 -17.66 25.59 -28.41
CA THR A 503 -17.18 25.38 -27.02
C THR A 503 -15.79 24.73 -26.96
N TYR A 504 -14.81 25.38 -27.60
CA TYR A 504 -13.43 24.92 -27.77
C TYR A 504 -12.43 25.84 -27.05
N THR A 505 -11.71 25.24 -26.10
CA THR A 505 -10.61 25.84 -25.34
C THR A 505 -9.30 25.21 -25.81
N THR A 506 -8.42 25.95 -26.48
CA THR A 506 -7.22 25.39 -27.14
C THR A 506 -5.94 26.14 -26.79
N LEU A 507 -5.06 25.46 -26.05
CA LEU A 507 -3.71 25.91 -25.73
C LEU A 507 -2.70 25.23 -26.67
N ASP A 508 -1.80 26.01 -27.28
CA ASP A 508 -0.84 25.50 -28.27
C ASP A 508 0.14 24.45 -27.69
N THR A 509 0.41 24.53 -26.37
CA THR A 509 1.33 23.66 -25.64
C THR A 509 0.84 23.34 -24.22
N THR A 510 1.07 22.13 -23.72
CA THR A 510 0.94 21.82 -22.28
C THR A 510 2.17 22.38 -21.54
N PRO A 511 2.03 23.17 -20.45
CA PRO A 511 3.17 23.87 -19.84
C PRO A 511 4.25 22.93 -19.28
N VAL A 512 3.82 21.90 -18.55
CA VAL A 512 4.62 20.79 -18.02
C VAL A 512 3.81 19.52 -18.31
N SER A 513 4.48 18.45 -18.73
CA SER A 513 3.86 17.15 -18.89
C SER A 513 4.85 16.06 -18.49
N VAL A 514 4.36 15.01 -17.84
CA VAL A 514 5.13 13.81 -17.51
C VAL A 514 4.24 12.67 -17.94
N GLU A 515 4.69 11.78 -18.83
CA GLU A 515 3.83 10.66 -19.23
C GLU A 515 3.81 9.59 -18.14
N LYS A 516 2.66 8.93 -17.99
CA LYS A 516 2.43 7.95 -16.93
C LYS A 516 3.42 6.79 -17.04
N PRO A 517 3.98 6.29 -15.92
CA PRO A 517 4.71 5.03 -15.95
C PRO A 517 3.84 3.87 -16.45
N TYR A 518 4.43 2.97 -17.23
CA TYR A 518 3.74 1.79 -17.78
C TYR A 518 4.62 0.55 -17.72
N LEU A 519 3.99 -0.61 -17.55
CA LEU A 519 4.64 -1.91 -17.57
C LEU A 519 4.89 -2.32 -19.04
N TYR A 520 6.09 -2.80 -19.34
CA TYR A 520 6.44 -3.33 -20.66
C TYR A 520 7.41 -4.52 -20.57
N LEU A 521 7.73 -5.12 -21.72
CA LEU A 521 8.81 -6.09 -21.84
C LEU A 521 10.05 -5.41 -22.42
N ASP A 522 11.18 -5.52 -21.72
CA ASP A 522 12.46 -4.99 -22.19
C ASP A 522 13.01 -5.76 -23.40
N GLY A 523 14.12 -5.28 -23.97
CA GLY A 523 14.80 -5.93 -25.11
C GLY A 523 15.37 -7.33 -24.84
N THR A 524 15.22 -7.87 -23.63
CA THR A 524 15.53 -9.26 -23.26
C THR A 524 14.29 -10.11 -22.97
N GLY A 525 13.08 -9.53 -23.07
CA GLY A 525 11.82 -10.18 -22.78
C GLY A 525 11.46 -10.24 -21.30
N ASN A 526 12.11 -9.44 -20.45
CA ASN A 526 11.81 -9.34 -19.02
C ASN A 526 10.87 -8.17 -18.72
N TYR A 527 10.02 -8.32 -17.70
CA TYR A 527 9.17 -7.22 -17.24
C TYR A 527 10.00 -6.07 -16.67
N ALA A 528 9.69 -4.86 -17.12
CA ALA A 528 10.20 -3.61 -16.57
C ALA A 528 9.07 -2.56 -16.57
N VAL A 529 9.20 -1.54 -15.73
CA VAL A 529 8.35 -0.35 -15.77
C VAL A 529 9.15 0.75 -16.43
N PHE A 530 8.62 1.29 -17.53
CA PHE A 530 9.17 2.50 -18.13
C PHE A 530 8.68 3.72 -17.36
N VAL A 531 9.57 4.68 -17.11
CA VAL A 531 9.32 5.92 -16.38
C VAL A 531 9.68 7.09 -17.29
N PRO A 532 8.69 7.66 -18.00
CA PRO A 532 8.92 8.80 -18.89
C PRO A 532 9.53 10.01 -18.20
N SER A 533 10.43 10.69 -18.90
CA SER A 533 11.03 11.94 -18.44
C SER A 533 10.03 13.09 -18.53
N LYS A 534 10.16 14.05 -17.60
CA LYS A 534 9.44 15.32 -17.65
C LYS A 534 9.72 16.06 -18.97
N ARG A 535 8.65 16.51 -19.62
CA ARG A 535 8.63 17.41 -20.79
C ARG A 535 8.08 18.79 -20.36
N THR A 536 8.45 19.85 -21.08
CA THR A 536 7.95 21.22 -20.86
C THR A 536 7.63 21.90 -22.19
N THR A 537 6.63 22.79 -22.22
CA THR A 537 6.16 23.46 -23.46
C THR A 537 5.84 22.44 -24.55
N VAL A 538 4.99 21.47 -24.18
CA VAL A 538 4.84 20.19 -24.85
C VAL A 538 3.79 20.27 -25.96
N ARG A 539 4.08 19.66 -27.11
CA ARG A 539 3.13 19.52 -28.21
C ARG A 539 3.33 18.22 -28.99
N GLY A 540 2.28 17.44 -29.12
CA GLY A 540 2.29 16.14 -29.78
C GLY A 540 2.95 15.02 -28.95
N VAL A 541 2.81 13.80 -29.48
CA VAL A 541 3.11 12.57 -28.75
C VAL A 541 4.60 12.41 -28.44
N SER A 542 4.91 11.82 -27.30
CA SER A 542 6.24 11.65 -26.74
C SER A 542 7.13 10.70 -27.57
N TRP A 543 6.49 9.79 -28.30
CA TRP A 543 7.07 8.75 -29.16
C TRP A 543 7.12 9.15 -30.65
N ALA A 544 6.87 10.43 -30.98
CA ALA A 544 6.78 10.91 -32.37
C ALA A 544 8.09 10.84 -33.17
N ASN A 545 9.24 10.78 -32.48
CA ASN A 545 10.58 10.85 -33.08
C ASN A 545 11.46 9.67 -32.64
N GLY A 546 10.85 8.49 -32.52
CA GLY A 546 11.43 7.31 -31.85
C GLY A 546 11.02 7.24 -30.38
N HIS A 547 11.63 6.30 -29.65
CA HIS A 547 11.27 5.99 -28.26
C HIS A 547 11.11 7.23 -27.36
N THR A 548 10.06 7.22 -26.55
CA THR A 548 9.83 8.24 -25.51
C THR A 548 11.05 8.38 -24.59
N PRO A 549 11.52 9.62 -24.30
CA PRO A 549 12.56 9.84 -23.31
C PRO A 549 12.12 9.40 -21.91
N GLY A 550 12.98 8.66 -21.19
CA GLY A 550 12.67 8.12 -19.87
C GLY A 550 13.75 7.17 -19.36
N THR A 551 13.50 6.53 -18.23
CA THR A 551 14.32 5.44 -17.69
C THR A 551 13.51 4.15 -17.59
N SER A 552 14.20 3.00 -17.52
CA SER A 552 13.56 1.69 -17.36
C SER A 552 13.99 1.06 -16.05
N LEU A 553 13.01 0.63 -15.25
CA LEU A 553 13.21 0.02 -13.94
C LEU A 553 12.75 -1.44 -14.01
N PRO A 554 13.65 -2.43 -13.92
CA PRO A 554 13.26 -3.84 -14.04
C PRO A 554 12.36 -4.24 -12.88
N LEU A 555 11.44 -5.20 -13.11
CA LEU A 555 10.41 -5.59 -12.13
C LEU A 555 11.01 -6.08 -10.80
N SER A 556 12.27 -6.55 -10.79
CA SER A 556 13.05 -6.86 -9.58
C SER A 556 13.31 -5.67 -8.64
N ARG A 557 12.96 -4.43 -9.04
CA ARG A 557 12.96 -3.22 -8.21
C ARG A 557 11.59 -2.89 -7.62
N PHE A 558 10.54 -3.66 -7.91
CA PHE A 558 9.17 -3.44 -7.44
C PHE A 558 8.73 -4.58 -6.51
N TYR A 559 8.17 -4.25 -5.35
CA TYR A 559 7.34 -5.20 -4.62
C TYR A 559 6.00 -5.34 -5.34
N VAL A 560 5.67 -6.56 -5.77
CA VAL A 560 4.45 -6.88 -6.50
C VAL A 560 3.34 -7.17 -5.48
N VAL A 561 2.51 -6.17 -5.21
CA VAL A 561 1.44 -6.24 -4.20
C VAL A 561 0.30 -7.12 -4.73
N LYS A 562 -0.10 -8.11 -3.92
CA LYS A 562 -1.16 -9.10 -4.17
C LYS A 562 -2.04 -9.28 -2.94
N ALA A 563 -3.18 -9.95 -3.09
CA ALA A 563 -4.07 -10.30 -1.98
C ALA A 563 -3.29 -10.92 -0.81
N GLY A 564 -3.65 -10.55 0.42
CA GLY A 564 -2.94 -10.94 1.65
C GLY A 564 -1.76 -10.03 2.05
N ALA A 565 -1.29 -9.13 1.18
CA ALA A 565 -0.30 -8.12 1.53
C ALA A 565 -0.90 -7.03 2.45
N THR A 566 -0.24 -6.76 3.58
CA THR A 566 -0.66 -5.71 4.54
C THR A 566 0.11 -4.41 4.29
N ALA A 567 -0.41 -3.28 4.78
CA ALA A 567 0.29 -2.00 4.73
C ALA A 567 1.64 -2.02 5.49
N ALA A 568 1.77 -2.82 6.55
CA ALA A 568 3.07 -3.07 7.19
C ALA A 568 4.09 -3.70 6.20
N THR A 569 3.68 -4.72 5.44
CA THR A 569 4.51 -5.37 4.41
C THR A 569 4.87 -4.42 3.27
N ILE A 570 3.91 -3.60 2.82
CA ILE A 570 4.11 -2.56 1.79
C ILE A 570 5.11 -1.49 2.27
N ASN A 571 4.95 -1.00 3.51
CA ASN A 571 5.88 -0.04 4.13
C ASN A 571 7.29 -0.64 4.31
N ALA A 572 7.39 -1.92 4.66
CA ALA A 572 8.68 -2.61 4.74
C ALA A 572 9.40 -2.69 3.38
N ALA A 573 8.66 -2.93 2.28
CA ALA A 573 9.22 -2.91 0.93
C ALA A 573 9.70 -1.50 0.52
N LEU A 574 8.92 -0.45 0.81
CA LEU A 574 9.31 0.94 0.57
C LEU A 574 10.59 1.31 1.33
N ALA A 575 10.69 0.94 2.61
CA ALA A 575 11.86 1.16 3.46
C ALA A 575 13.11 0.38 2.99
N GLN A 576 12.93 -0.78 2.34
CA GLN A 576 14.01 -1.57 1.73
C GLN A 576 14.46 -1.01 0.37
N GLY A 577 13.89 0.10 -0.10
CA GLY A 577 14.27 0.73 -1.36
C GLY A 577 13.60 0.12 -2.60
N LEU A 578 12.47 -0.59 -2.44
CA LEU A 578 11.65 -1.04 -3.57
C LEU A 578 10.60 0.00 -3.95
N ASN A 579 10.18 -0.04 -5.22
CA ASN A 579 8.95 0.57 -5.73
C ASN A 579 7.75 -0.34 -5.46
N LEU A 580 6.53 0.11 -5.78
CA LEU A 580 5.31 -0.68 -5.63
C LEU A 580 4.63 -0.91 -6.99
N LEU A 581 4.28 -2.17 -7.29
CA LEU A 581 3.38 -2.53 -8.37
C LEU A 581 2.15 -3.22 -7.77
N PHE A 582 1.02 -2.53 -7.71
CA PHE A 582 -0.24 -3.11 -7.27
C PHE A 582 -0.87 -3.89 -8.42
N THR A 583 -1.03 -5.20 -8.22
CA THR A 583 -1.76 -6.06 -9.17
C THR A 583 -3.27 -5.85 -9.01
N PRO A 584 -4.11 -6.26 -9.98
CA PRO A 584 -5.55 -5.98 -9.93
C PRO A 584 -6.21 -6.67 -8.74
N GLY A 585 -6.73 -5.88 -7.80
CA GLY A 585 -7.32 -6.36 -6.55
C GLY A 585 -7.83 -5.22 -5.68
N ILE A 586 -8.43 -5.57 -4.54
CA ILE A 586 -8.88 -4.64 -3.50
C ILE A 586 -8.03 -4.89 -2.25
N TYR A 587 -7.44 -3.84 -1.70
CA TYR A 587 -6.40 -3.88 -0.67
C TYR A 587 -6.83 -3.09 0.56
N HIS A 588 -7.28 -3.80 1.60
CA HIS A 588 -7.57 -3.19 2.90
C HIS A 588 -6.28 -2.84 3.64
N VAL A 589 -6.20 -1.64 4.21
CA VAL A 589 -5.03 -1.13 4.94
C VAL A 589 -5.39 -0.60 6.32
N ASP A 590 -4.74 -1.16 7.33
CA ASP A 590 -4.91 -0.84 8.76
C ASP A 590 -4.06 0.36 9.22
N GLN A 591 -3.15 0.81 8.38
CA GLN A 591 -2.20 1.91 8.59
C GLN A 591 -1.84 2.55 7.25
N THR A 592 -1.36 3.79 7.30
CA THR A 592 -0.92 4.54 6.11
C THR A 592 0.24 3.87 5.37
N ILE A 593 0.14 3.80 4.04
CA ILE A 593 1.28 3.54 3.14
C ILE A 593 2.09 4.84 3.03
N ASN A 594 3.35 4.83 3.45
CA ASN A 594 4.20 6.02 3.57
C ASN A 594 5.33 6.00 2.53
N VAL A 595 5.13 6.70 1.41
CA VAL A 595 6.14 6.88 0.35
C VAL A 595 7.09 8.02 0.75
N THR A 596 8.24 7.65 1.32
CA THR A 596 9.20 8.58 1.92
C THR A 596 10.50 8.76 1.14
N ARG A 597 10.72 7.98 0.07
CA ARG A 597 11.94 7.98 -0.74
C ARG A 597 11.69 8.71 -2.06
N PRO A 598 12.60 9.59 -2.52
CA PRO A 598 12.55 10.16 -3.87
C PRO A 598 12.49 9.08 -4.97
N ASP A 599 12.04 9.47 -6.16
CA ASP A 599 11.97 8.62 -7.37
C ASP A 599 11.13 7.34 -7.20
N THR A 600 10.30 7.26 -6.14
CA THR A 600 9.49 6.07 -5.90
C THR A 600 8.34 6.00 -6.88
N VAL A 601 8.27 4.91 -7.64
CA VAL A 601 7.11 4.58 -8.46
C VAL A 601 6.14 3.73 -7.66
N VAL A 602 4.88 4.16 -7.66
CA VAL A 602 3.72 3.42 -7.17
C VAL A 602 2.76 3.30 -8.34
N LEU A 603 2.73 2.14 -8.99
CA LEU A 603 1.90 1.88 -10.17
C LEU A 603 0.85 0.82 -9.84
N GLY A 604 -0.41 1.04 -10.16
CA GLY A 604 -1.47 0.03 -10.14
C GLY A 604 -1.82 -0.47 -11.54
N LEU A 605 -2.38 -1.68 -11.57
CA LEU A 605 -2.85 -2.39 -12.77
C LEU A 605 -4.32 -2.77 -12.56
N GLY A 606 -5.15 -2.72 -13.61
CA GLY A 606 -6.53 -3.21 -13.58
C GLY A 606 -7.41 -2.57 -12.51
N GLU A 607 -7.34 -1.23 -12.36
CA GLU A 607 -8.04 -0.45 -11.34
C GLU A 607 -7.81 -0.94 -9.90
N ALA A 608 -6.55 -1.28 -9.59
CA ALA A 608 -6.12 -1.68 -8.24
C ALA A 608 -6.60 -0.67 -7.18
N THR A 609 -7.34 -1.18 -6.19
CA THR A 609 -8.13 -0.38 -5.25
C THR A 609 -7.57 -0.48 -3.84
N VAL A 610 -7.32 0.63 -3.15
CA VAL A 610 -6.89 0.65 -1.74
C VAL A 610 -8.01 1.21 -0.85
N VAL A 611 -8.35 0.47 0.21
CA VAL A 611 -9.42 0.80 1.16
C VAL A 611 -8.82 1.04 2.55
N PRO A 612 -8.95 2.23 3.15
CA PRO A 612 -8.51 2.47 4.52
C PRO A 612 -9.50 1.91 5.52
N ASP A 613 -9.03 1.00 6.37
CA ASP A 613 -9.74 0.62 7.58
C ASP A 613 -9.50 1.67 8.68
N ASN A 614 -10.37 1.68 9.71
CA ASN A 614 -10.17 2.45 10.94
C ASN A 614 -10.01 3.99 10.79
N GLY A 615 -10.25 4.56 9.60
CA GLY A 615 -10.11 6.00 9.32
C GLY A 615 -8.65 6.46 9.11
N VAL A 616 -7.75 5.56 8.72
CA VAL A 616 -6.36 5.94 8.37
C VAL A 616 -6.30 6.63 7.00
N VAL A 617 -5.33 7.52 6.79
CA VAL A 617 -5.02 7.98 5.42
C VAL A 617 -4.38 6.81 4.68
N PRO A 618 -4.95 6.25 3.59
CA PRO A 618 -4.42 5.04 2.97
C PRO A 618 -3.06 5.29 2.30
N LEU A 619 -2.83 6.46 1.69
CA LEU A 619 -1.57 6.81 1.04
C LEU A 619 -1.06 8.21 1.41
N LYS A 620 0.22 8.29 1.80
CA LYS A 620 0.96 9.54 1.98
C LYS A 620 2.27 9.53 1.20
N VAL A 621 2.59 10.66 0.59
CA VAL A 621 3.89 10.94 -0.02
C VAL A 621 4.58 12.03 0.81
N ALA A 622 5.88 11.89 1.09
CA ALA A 622 6.68 12.92 1.77
C ALA A 622 6.96 14.14 0.86
N ASP A 623 7.58 15.19 1.42
CA ASP A 623 8.03 16.37 0.65
C ASP A 623 9.34 16.02 -0.11
N VAL A 624 9.23 15.24 -1.18
CA VAL A 624 10.36 14.64 -1.92
C VAL A 624 10.18 14.70 -3.44
N ASP A 625 11.30 14.74 -4.15
CA ASP A 625 11.37 14.75 -5.62
C ASP A 625 10.92 13.43 -6.26
N GLY A 626 10.51 13.49 -7.53
CA GLY A 626 10.52 12.33 -8.44
C GLY A 626 9.47 11.24 -8.22
N VAL A 627 8.64 11.31 -7.15
CA VAL A 627 7.62 10.28 -6.89
C VAL A 627 6.58 10.26 -8.02
N ARG A 628 6.14 9.04 -8.38
CA ARG A 628 5.06 8.79 -9.37
C ARG A 628 4.01 7.92 -8.70
N VAL A 629 2.79 8.43 -8.53
CA VAL A 629 1.62 7.63 -8.09
C VAL A 629 0.67 7.50 -9.26
N ALA A 630 0.40 6.27 -9.71
CA ALA A 630 -0.31 6.03 -10.95
C ALA A 630 -1.27 4.83 -10.90
N GLY A 631 -2.45 4.96 -11.51
CA GLY A 631 -3.37 3.84 -11.76
C GLY A 631 -4.00 3.23 -10.51
N LEU A 632 -4.45 4.05 -9.55
CA LEU A 632 -5.01 3.60 -8.27
C LEU A 632 -6.39 4.20 -7.98
N LEU A 633 -7.34 3.36 -7.57
CA LEU A 633 -8.58 3.81 -6.93
C LEU A 633 -8.40 3.81 -5.41
N LEU A 634 -8.65 4.94 -4.74
CA LEU A 634 -8.66 5.06 -3.28
C LEU A 634 -10.13 5.11 -2.84
N ASP A 635 -10.62 4.03 -2.26
CA ASP A 635 -12.05 3.82 -2.00
C ASP A 635 -12.31 3.89 -0.49
N ALA A 636 -13.11 4.87 -0.05
CA ALA A 636 -13.18 5.25 1.37
C ALA A 636 -13.96 4.24 2.23
N GLY A 637 -13.37 3.84 3.36
CA GLY A 637 -14.01 2.97 4.34
C GLY A 637 -15.14 3.66 5.14
N PRO A 638 -15.92 2.88 5.91
CA PRO A 638 -17.07 3.38 6.70
C PRO A 638 -16.69 4.25 7.90
N VAL A 639 -15.40 4.30 8.25
CA VAL A 639 -14.82 5.18 9.29
C VAL A 639 -14.10 6.33 8.59
N SER A 640 -14.48 7.56 8.95
CA SER A 640 -14.03 8.75 8.20
C SER A 640 -12.51 8.92 8.25
N SER A 641 -11.88 8.89 7.09
CA SER A 641 -10.45 9.18 6.92
C SER A 641 -10.25 10.69 6.75
N PRO A 642 -9.31 11.34 7.46
CA PRO A 642 -9.18 12.80 7.41
C PRO A 642 -8.85 13.32 6.00
N GLN A 643 -8.05 12.56 5.25
CA GLN A 643 -7.92 12.67 3.80
C GLN A 643 -7.65 11.29 3.17
N MET A 644 -7.97 11.10 1.89
CA MET A 644 -7.68 9.82 1.18
C MET A 644 -6.26 9.79 0.61
N ILE A 645 -5.71 10.90 0.15
CA ILE A 645 -4.29 11.02 -0.21
C ILE A 645 -3.72 12.38 0.25
N GLN A 646 -2.45 12.37 0.67
CA GLN A 646 -1.68 13.57 1.02
C GLN A 646 -0.31 13.56 0.32
N LEU A 647 0.01 14.64 -0.40
CA LEU A 647 1.32 14.89 -1.01
C LEU A 647 2.06 15.97 -0.21
N GLY A 648 3.16 15.62 0.46
CA GLY A 648 3.85 16.53 1.37
C GLY A 648 3.12 16.73 2.70
N ALA A 649 3.85 17.15 3.73
CA ALA A 649 3.26 17.46 5.03
C ALA A 649 2.69 18.90 5.06
N PRO A 650 1.66 19.21 5.87
CA PRO A 650 1.20 20.58 6.03
C PRO A 650 2.34 21.50 6.49
N GLY A 651 2.66 22.53 5.69
CA GLY A 651 3.85 23.36 5.87
C GLY A 651 5.07 22.97 5.01
N SER A 652 4.91 22.04 4.06
CA SER A 652 5.83 21.81 2.94
C SER A 652 6.30 23.12 2.30
N THR A 653 7.61 23.21 2.04
CA THR A 653 8.26 24.42 1.48
C THR A 653 9.40 24.10 0.52
N ALA A 654 9.74 22.83 0.30
CA ALA A 654 10.67 22.46 -0.77
C ALA A 654 10.04 22.77 -2.14
N SER A 655 10.87 23.18 -3.10
CA SER A 655 10.46 23.32 -4.49
C SER A 655 10.98 22.13 -5.28
N HIS A 656 10.06 21.51 -6.02
CA HIS A 656 10.31 20.30 -6.80
C HIS A 656 10.25 20.60 -8.31
N THR A 657 10.44 21.86 -8.73
CA THR A 657 10.26 22.30 -10.13
C THR A 657 11.08 21.47 -11.13
N SER A 658 12.26 20.96 -10.74
CA SER A 658 13.07 20.10 -11.62
C SER A 658 12.42 18.73 -11.85
N ASP A 659 12.02 18.04 -10.78
CA ASP A 659 11.42 16.71 -10.83
C ASP A 659 10.28 16.59 -9.80
N PRO A 660 9.05 16.98 -10.17
CA PRO A 660 7.94 17.08 -9.23
C PRO A 660 7.42 15.70 -8.81
N THR A 661 6.73 15.63 -7.67
CA THR A 661 5.82 14.51 -7.41
C THR A 661 4.64 14.58 -8.39
N VAL A 662 4.29 13.45 -9.00
CA VAL A 662 3.25 13.34 -10.04
C VAL A 662 2.19 12.32 -9.65
N VAL A 663 0.92 12.65 -9.88
CA VAL A 663 -0.27 11.81 -9.65
C VAL A 663 -1.05 11.66 -10.96
N GLN A 664 -1.30 10.42 -11.41
CA GLN A 664 -1.86 10.13 -12.75
C GLN A 664 -2.81 8.94 -12.77
N ASP A 665 -4.03 9.09 -13.30
CA ASP A 665 -5.05 8.01 -13.25
C ASP A 665 -5.24 7.51 -11.80
N VAL A 666 -5.25 8.45 -10.85
CA VAL A 666 -5.55 8.19 -9.44
C VAL A 666 -6.92 8.76 -9.14
N TYR A 667 -7.79 7.94 -8.59
CA TYR A 667 -9.19 8.25 -8.36
C TYR A 667 -9.51 8.13 -6.88
N VAL A 668 -10.48 8.89 -6.39
CA VAL A 668 -11.02 8.75 -5.04
C VAL A 668 -12.52 8.50 -5.13
N ARG A 669 -13.01 7.44 -4.48
CA ARG A 669 -14.44 7.17 -4.31
C ARG A 669 -14.82 7.27 -2.85
N ILE A 670 -15.93 7.95 -2.55
CA ILE A 670 -16.57 7.94 -1.23
C ILE A 670 -18.05 7.54 -1.38
N GLY A 671 -18.33 6.25 -1.24
CA GLY A 671 -19.68 5.66 -1.25
C GLY A 671 -19.97 4.81 -2.49
N GLY A 672 -21.23 4.44 -2.68
CA GLY A 672 -21.72 3.69 -3.85
C GLY A 672 -21.49 2.18 -3.77
N ALA A 673 -20.36 1.75 -3.22
CA ALA A 673 -20.08 0.36 -2.86
C ALA A 673 -20.46 0.02 -1.40
N GLY A 674 -21.25 0.88 -0.74
CA GLY A 674 -21.58 0.81 0.68
C GLY A 674 -21.25 2.10 1.41
N ARG A 675 -21.49 2.12 2.73
CA ARG A 675 -21.30 3.31 3.57
C ARG A 675 -19.81 3.68 3.69
N ALA A 676 -19.48 4.94 3.43
CA ALA A 676 -18.10 5.46 3.38
C ALA A 676 -18.00 6.84 4.04
N ALA A 677 -16.80 7.32 4.39
CA ALA A 677 -16.62 8.73 4.77
C ALA A 677 -15.16 9.21 4.58
N ALA A 678 -15.00 10.49 4.26
CA ALA A 678 -13.70 11.18 4.27
C ALA A 678 -13.85 12.66 4.65
N GLY A 679 -12.79 13.29 5.16
CA GLY A 679 -12.75 14.75 5.31
C GLY A 679 -12.48 15.44 3.97
N THR A 680 -11.37 15.05 3.34
CA THR A 680 -10.88 15.54 2.04
C THR A 680 -10.58 14.36 1.11
N ALA A 681 -10.81 14.47 -0.19
CA ALA A 681 -10.34 13.44 -1.12
C ALA A 681 -8.81 13.51 -1.33
N MET A 682 -8.28 14.66 -1.77
CA MET A 682 -6.85 14.86 -2.05
C MET A 682 -6.32 16.14 -1.40
N GLU A 683 -5.25 16.07 -0.60
CA GLU A 683 -4.52 17.25 -0.12
C GLU A 683 -3.11 17.32 -0.74
N ILE A 684 -2.75 18.49 -1.30
CA ILE A 684 -1.44 18.73 -1.92
C ILE A 684 -0.73 19.87 -1.18
N ASN A 685 0.28 19.54 -0.39
CA ASN A 685 1.14 20.48 0.32
C ASN A 685 2.46 20.74 -0.42
N SER A 686 3.05 19.74 -1.08
CA SER A 686 4.28 19.90 -1.86
C SER A 686 4.11 20.89 -3.01
N ASN A 687 5.11 21.76 -3.20
CA ASN A 687 5.14 22.70 -4.32
C ASN A 687 5.44 21.97 -5.63
N ASP A 688 5.11 22.60 -6.77
CA ASP A 688 5.40 22.15 -8.14
C ASP A 688 4.75 20.81 -8.56
N ALA A 689 3.97 20.17 -7.67
CA ALA A 689 3.35 18.87 -7.93
C ALA A 689 2.39 18.89 -9.14
N VAL A 690 2.31 17.76 -9.85
CA VAL A 690 1.48 17.62 -11.06
C VAL A 690 0.39 16.58 -10.84
N VAL A 691 -0.86 16.95 -11.09
CA VAL A 691 -2.03 16.06 -11.11
C VAL A 691 -2.53 15.96 -12.55
N ASP A 692 -2.34 14.81 -13.19
CA ASP A 692 -2.60 14.61 -14.61
C ASP A 692 -3.58 13.46 -14.84
N HIS A 693 -4.86 13.81 -14.99
CA HIS A 693 -6.03 12.97 -14.79
C HIS A 693 -6.22 12.50 -13.33
N THR A 694 -7.26 13.04 -12.69
CA THR A 694 -7.82 12.51 -11.44
C THR A 694 -9.34 12.67 -11.44
N TRP A 695 -10.02 11.77 -10.74
CA TRP A 695 -11.45 11.86 -10.47
C TRP A 695 -11.69 11.72 -8.98
N LEU A 696 -12.22 12.77 -8.36
CA LEU A 696 -12.55 12.80 -6.95
C LEU A 696 -14.09 12.78 -6.87
N TRP A 697 -14.66 11.65 -6.48
CA TRP A 697 -16.10 11.42 -6.56
C TRP A 697 -16.66 11.01 -5.20
N ARG A 698 -17.40 11.94 -4.57
CA ARG A 698 -18.37 11.56 -3.56
C ARG A 698 -19.57 10.96 -4.29
N ALA A 699 -19.91 9.71 -4.02
CA ALA A 699 -20.91 8.98 -4.80
C ALA A 699 -22.30 9.65 -4.78
N ASP A 700 -22.92 9.81 -5.95
CA ASP A 700 -24.31 10.27 -6.13
C ASP A 700 -25.31 9.09 -6.23
N HIS A 701 -24.82 7.88 -6.52
CA HIS A 701 -25.63 6.66 -6.65
C HIS A 701 -24.89 5.40 -6.16
N GLY A 702 -25.65 4.33 -5.92
CA GLY A 702 -25.19 3.06 -5.35
C GLY A 702 -25.61 2.88 -3.89
N ASP A 703 -24.99 1.94 -3.18
CA ASP A 703 -25.27 1.69 -1.76
C ASP A 703 -24.50 2.67 -0.85
N GLY A 704 -25.09 2.96 0.32
CA GLY A 704 -24.52 3.85 1.33
C GLY A 704 -24.45 5.33 0.94
N VAL A 705 -25.19 5.77 -0.09
CA VAL A 705 -25.20 7.15 -0.59
C VAL A 705 -26.30 8.00 0.06
N GLY A 706 -25.93 9.22 0.44
CA GLY A 706 -26.82 10.23 1.02
C GLY A 706 -26.07 11.23 1.89
N TRP A 707 -26.70 12.37 2.20
CA TRP A 707 -26.03 13.55 2.76
C TRP A 707 -25.29 13.27 4.08
N ASN A 708 -25.71 12.25 4.83
CA ASN A 708 -25.08 11.83 6.09
C ASN A 708 -24.55 10.38 6.04
N ASP A 709 -24.69 9.70 4.90
CA ASP A 709 -24.39 8.28 4.71
C ASP A 709 -23.02 8.11 4.04
N ASN A 710 -22.73 8.91 3.00
CA ASN A 710 -21.39 9.08 2.44
C ASN A 710 -20.83 10.50 2.61
N PRO A 711 -20.70 11.05 3.84
CA PRO A 711 -20.27 12.43 4.04
C PRO A 711 -18.80 12.63 3.62
N ALA A 712 -18.59 13.55 2.67
CA ALA A 712 -17.30 14.16 2.40
C ALA A 712 -17.43 15.65 2.15
N ASP A 713 -16.61 16.44 2.84
CA ASP A 713 -16.72 17.91 2.82
C ASP A 713 -15.97 18.52 1.63
N TYR A 714 -14.76 18.03 1.32
CA TYR A 714 -13.88 18.64 0.32
C TYR A 714 -13.34 17.61 -0.69
N GLY A 715 -13.21 18.02 -1.95
CA GLY A 715 -12.55 17.22 -2.98
C GLY A 715 -11.02 17.42 -2.94
N LEU A 716 -10.53 18.35 -3.75
CA LEU A 716 -9.12 18.72 -3.83
C LEU A 716 -8.81 19.94 -2.93
N VAL A 717 -7.78 19.84 -2.09
CA VAL A 717 -7.25 20.96 -1.30
C VAL A 717 -5.79 21.20 -1.67
N VAL A 718 -5.49 22.35 -2.29
CA VAL A 718 -4.14 22.68 -2.78
C VAL A 718 -3.50 23.77 -1.91
N ARG A 719 -2.44 23.41 -1.18
CA ARG A 719 -1.61 24.33 -0.37
C ARG A 719 -0.25 24.60 -1.00
N GLY A 720 0.26 23.66 -1.79
CA GLY A 720 1.50 23.81 -2.56
C GLY A 720 1.41 24.89 -3.64
N ASN A 721 2.47 25.68 -3.79
CA ASN A 721 2.62 26.66 -4.87
C ASN A 721 3.02 25.96 -6.17
N ASN A 722 2.82 26.60 -7.32
CA ASN A 722 3.15 26.11 -8.67
C ASN A 722 2.50 24.77 -9.09
N VAL A 723 1.54 24.24 -8.31
CA VAL A 723 0.85 22.98 -8.59
C VAL A 723 0.09 23.09 -9.92
N LEU A 724 0.21 22.06 -10.76
CA LEU A 724 -0.48 21.97 -12.06
C LEU A 724 -1.49 20.82 -12.04
N ALA A 725 -2.75 21.12 -12.36
CA ALA A 725 -3.77 20.13 -12.68
C ALA A 725 -4.06 20.11 -14.19
N THR A 726 -4.10 18.93 -14.79
CA THR A 726 -4.44 18.70 -16.20
C THR A 726 -5.48 17.58 -16.30
N GLY A 727 -6.73 17.91 -16.66
CA GLY A 727 -7.84 16.94 -16.65
C GLY A 727 -8.35 16.64 -15.24
N LEU A 728 -8.79 17.69 -14.52
CA LEU A 728 -9.31 17.57 -13.15
C LEU A 728 -10.84 17.36 -13.15
N PHE A 729 -11.29 16.26 -12.55
CA PHE A 729 -12.71 15.96 -12.30
C PHE A 729 -12.93 15.88 -10.78
N SER A 730 -13.87 16.66 -10.22
CA SER A 730 -14.14 16.65 -8.76
C SER A 730 -15.61 16.96 -8.49
N GLU A 731 -16.33 16.04 -7.82
CA GLU A 731 -17.80 16.02 -7.85
C GLU A 731 -18.49 15.67 -6.51
N HIS A 732 -19.67 16.27 -6.37
CA HIS A 732 -20.70 16.07 -5.35
C HIS A 732 -20.28 16.28 -3.90
N PHE A 733 -19.18 16.99 -3.64
CA PHE A 733 -18.73 17.28 -2.27
C PHE A 733 -19.67 18.26 -1.56
N LYS A 734 -19.75 18.13 -0.23
CA LYS A 734 -20.71 18.89 0.58
C LYS A 734 -20.35 20.38 0.70
N LYS A 735 -19.11 20.76 0.40
CA LYS A 735 -18.60 22.14 0.39
C LYS A 735 -17.89 22.44 -0.92
N TYR A 736 -16.59 22.74 -0.88
CA TYR A 736 -15.77 23.03 -2.06
C TYR A 736 -15.23 21.74 -2.67
N ASP A 737 -15.54 21.49 -3.95
CA ASP A 737 -14.99 20.34 -4.68
C ASP A 737 -13.50 20.58 -5.04
N VAL A 738 -13.06 21.83 -5.13
CA VAL A 738 -11.66 22.27 -5.16
C VAL A 738 -11.49 23.54 -4.30
N ASP A 739 -10.46 23.58 -3.46
CA ASP A 739 -10.10 24.71 -2.58
C ASP A 739 -8.58 24.99 -2.63
N TRP A 740 -8.19 26.20 -3.07
CA TRP A 740 -6.84 26.49 -3.55
C TRP A 740 -6.17 27.68 -2.83
N PHE A 741 -5.17 27.38 -2.01
CA PHE A 741 -4.39 28.31 -1.19
C PHE A 741 -3.00 28.66 -1.79
N GLY A 742 -2.48 27.81 -2.69
CA GLY A 742 -1.13 27.96 -3.26
C GLY A 742 -1.03 28.96 -4.42
N ASN A 743 0.02 29.78 -4.44
CA ASN A 743 0.28 30.74 -5.53
C ASN A 743 0.92 30.08 -6.75
N GLY A 744 0.76 30.67 -7.93
CA GLY A 744 1.31 30.18 -9.19
C GLY A 744 0.62 28.92 -9.73
N GLY A 745 -0.43 28.45 -9.05
CA GLY A 745 -1.18 27.24 -9.38
C GLY A 745 -1.93 27.34 -10.71
N ARG A 746 -2.13 26.22 -11.39
CA ARG A 746 -2.76 26.17 -12.71
C ARG A 746 -3.69 24.97 -12.88
N THR A 747 -4.77 25.15 -13.63
CA THR A 747 -5.70 24.07 -14.01
C THR A 747 -6.07 24.17 -15.48
N ILE A 748 -5.79 23.13 -16.27
CA ILE A 748 -6.23 23.00 -17.66
C ILE A 748 -7.25 21.86 -17.71
N PHE A 749 -8.48 22.17 -18.14
CA PHE A 749 -9.68 21.38 -17.94
C PHE A 749 -10.06 21.20 -16.46
N PHE A 750 -11.29 21.63 -16.14
CA PHE A 750 -12.00 21.23 -14.92
C PHE A 750 -13.42 20.79 -15.28
N GLN A 751 -13.90 19.74 -14.61
CA GLN A 751 -15.29 19.34 -14.60
C GLN A 751 -15.73 19.06 -13.16
N ASN A 752 -16.98 19.43 -12.87
CA ASN A 752 -17.64 19.27 -11.59
C ASN A 752 -19.15 19.12 -11.77
N GLU A 753 -19.77 18.37 -10.86
CA GLU A 753 -21.17 18.52 -10.51
C GLU A 753 -21.33 18.74 -9.00
N LYS A 754 -22.28 19.58 -8.58
CA LYS A 754 -22.55 19.82 -7.14
C LYS A 754 -23.29 18.64 -6.50
N ALA A 755 -23.36 18.62 -5.17
CA ALA A 755 -24.04 17.59 -4.39
C ALA A 755 -25.56 17.59 -4.64
N TYR A 756 -26.05 16.59 -5.39
CA TYR A 756 -27.47 16.44 -5.76
C TYR A 756 -28.42 16.33 -4.54
N ASP A 757 -27.88 15.78 -3.46
CA ASP A 757 -28.59 15.28 -2.29
C ASP A 757 -28.61 16.27 -1.11
N ALA A 758 -28.19 17.52 -1.36
CA ALA A 758 -28.33 18.61 -0.41
C ALA A 758 -29.81 18.78 0.00
N PRO A 759 -30.17 18.58 1.29
CA PRO A 759 -31.57 18.43 1.70
C PRO A 759 -32.35 19.75 1.81
N ASN A 760 -31.70 20.89 1.62
CA ASN A 760 -32.24 22.26 1.53
C ASN A 760 -31.10 23.28 1.45
N GLN A 761 -31.42 24.53 1.08
CA GLN A 761 -30.49 25.66 1.02
C GLN A 761 -29.63 25.84 2.29
N ALA A 762 -30.22 25.65 3.48
CA ALA A 762 -29.51 25.89 4.75
C ALA A 762 -28.42 24.84 5.03
N ALA A 763 -28.48 23.66 4.40
CA ALA A 763 -27.43 22.64 4.49
C ALA A 763 -26.16 23.00 3.70
N VAL A 764 -26.28 23.86 2.68
CA VAL A 764 -25.17 24.32 1.81
C VAL A 764 -24.81 25.80 2.01
N GLN A 765 -25.40 26.48 2.99
CA GLN A 765 -25.18 27.91 3.23
C GLN A 765 -23.72 28.21 3.67
N ASN A 766 -23.03 29.06 2.92
CA ASN A 766 -21.63 29.44 3.15
C ASN A 766 -21.55 30.90 3.65
N GLY A 767 -21.93 31.12 4.91
CA GLY A 767 -22.03 32.48 5.46
C GLY A 767 -23.10 33.29 4.72
N PRO A 768 -22.78 34.43 4.09
CA PRO A 768 -23.72 35.17 3.25
C PRO A 768 -24.01 34.47 1.90
N THR A 769 -23.10 33.63 1.41
CA THR A 769 -23.14 33.02 0.08
C THR A 769 -24.06 31.78 0.06
N LEU A 770 -24.88 31.68 -0.97
CA LEU A 770 -25.76 30.54 -1.24
C LEU A 770 -24.92 29.42 -1.88
N GLY A 771 -24.65 28.35 -1.14
CA GLY A 771 -23.80 27.26 -1.63
C GLY A 771 -22.30 27.51 -1.43
N PHE A 772 -21.52 26.44 -1.62
CA PHE A 772 -20.06 26.48 -1.67
C PHE A 772 -19.65 26.33 -3.13
N ALA A 773 -18.71 27.15 -3.62
CA ALA A 773 -18.20 27.07 -4.99
C ALA A 773 -17.77 25.64 -5.37
N ALA A 774 -17.80 25.30 -6.65
CA ALA A 774 -17.11 24.09 -7.13
C ALA A 774 -15.60 24.26 -7.08
N TYR A 775 -15.12 25.47 -7.36
CA TYR A 775 -13.69 25.78 -7.40
C TYR A 775 -13.43 27.11 -6.69
N LYS A 776 -12.83 27.05 -5.51
CA LYS A 776 -12.43 28.17 -4.69
C LYS A 776 -10.93 28.44 -4.86
N VAL A 777 -10.57 29.67 -5.23
CA VAL A 777 -9.22 30.22 -5.05
C VAL A 777 -9.28 31.18 -3.86
N GLU A 778 -8.38 31.01 -2.91
CA GLU A 778 -8.48 31.71 -1.63
C GLU A 778 -8.03 33.17 -1.67
N ASN A 779 -8.60 33.98 -0.78
CA ASN A 779 -8.51 35.45 -0.82
C ASN A 779 -7.09 36.00 -0.56
N SER A 780 -6.15 35.14 -0.18
CA SER A 780 -4.72 35.42 -0.03
C SER A 780 -3.88 35.09 -1.27
N VAL A 781 -4.46 34.43 -2.29
CA VAL A 781 -3.75 34.05 -3.52
C VAL A 781 -3.60 35.27 -4.44
N THR A 782 -2.37 35.47 -4.91
CA THR A 782 -1.98 36.60 -5.78
C THR A 782 -1.63 36.16 -7.20
N SER A 783 -1.48 34.86 -7.45
CA SER A 783 -1.28 34.30 -8.78
C SER A 783 -1.93 32.93 -8.91
N HIS A 784 -2.76 32.75 -9.93
CA HIS A 784 -3.41 31.49 -10.31
C HIS A 784 -3.87 31.60 -11.78
N GLU A 785 -3.87 30.51 -12.56
CA GLU A 785 -4.32 30.57 -13.96
C GLU A 785 -5.05 29.29 -14.42
N ALA A 786 -6.31 29.40 -14.85
CA ALA A 786 -7.11 28.25 -15.23
C ALA A 786 -7.85 28.39 -16.57
N TRP A 787 -8.06 27.29 -17.29
CA TRP A 787 -8.69 27.24 -18.62
C TRP A 787 -9.69 26.10 -18.78
N GLY A 788 -10.89 26.40 -19.31
CA GLY A 788 -11.89 25.41 -19.70
C GLY A 788 -12.50 24.70 -18.50
N LEU A 789 -13.33 25.40 -17.73
CA LEU A 789 -13.88 24.90 -16.45
C LEU A 789 -15.40 24.81 -16.48
N GLY A 790 -15.95 23.63 -16.16
CA GLY A 790 -17.38 23.38 -16.00
C GLY A 790 -17.78 23.06 -14.57
N SER A 791 -18.94 23.58 -14.13
CA SER A 791 -19.63 23.15 -12.90
C SER A 791 -21.13 23.03 -13.14
N TYR A 792 -21.72 21.86 -12.87
CA TYR A 792 -23.12 21.56 -13.16
C TYR A 792 -23.93 21.34 -11.88
N CYS A 793 -25.24 21.59 -11.88
CA CYS A 793 -26.11 21.35 -10.74
C CYS A 793 -27.36 20.54 -11.11
N ASN A 794 -27.74 19.64 -10.21
CA ASN A 794 -28.86 18.72 -10.34
C ASN A 794 -29.37 18.38 -8.93
N TYR A 795 -29.88 19.39 -8.22
CA TYR A 795 -30.35 19.30 -6.83
C TYR A 795 -31.69 18.54 -6.76
N THR A 796 -31.66 17.25 -7.08
CA THR A 796 -32.83 16.37 -7.13
C THR A 796 -33.56 16.26 -5.79
N ALA A 797 -32.84 16.43 -4.66
CA ALA A 797 -33.41 16.41 -3.32
C ALA A 797 -34.19 17.70 -2.94
N ASP A 798 -33.69 18.87 -3.35
CA ASP A 798 -34.41 20.16 -3.25
C ASP A 798 -34.09 21.06 -4.45
N LYS A 799 -34.96 20.97 -5.46
CA LYS A 799 -34.87 21.73 -6.71
C LYS A 799 -35.03 23.25 -6.53
N THR A 800 -35.34 23.72 -5.32
CA THR A 800 -35.41 25.16 -5.01
C THR A 800 -34.06 25.76 -4.63
N ILE A 801 -33.03 24.93 -4.42
CA ILE A 801 -31.68 25.39 -4.08
C ILE A 801 -31.10 26.33 -5.15
N ARG A 802 -30.45 27.38 -4.66
CA ARG A 802 -29.59 28.28 -5.40
C ARG A 802 -28.13 28.06 -5.02
N GLN A 803 -27.29 28.09 -6.03
CA GLN A 803 -25.85 28.16 -5.94
C GLN A 803 -25.45 29.55 -6.45
N ASP A 804 -24.75 30.38 -5.68
CA ASP A 804 -24.43 31.74 -6.12
C ASP A 804 -23.51 31.71 -7.35
N HIS A 805 -22.45 30.91 -7.30
CA HIS A 805 -21.46 30.79 -8.38
C HIS A 805 -20.84 29.39 -8.43
N GLY A 806 -20.41 28.96 -9.62
CA GLY A 806 -19.57 27.77 -9.79
C GLY A 806 -18.13 28.03 -9.34
N PHE A 807 -17.62 29.22 -9.62
CA PHE A 807 -16.22 29.59 -9.38
C PHE A 807 -16.14 30.77 -8.40
N GLU A 808 -15.18 30.74 -7.47
CA GLU A 808 -14.94 31.85 -6.53
C GLU A 808 -13.45 32.19 -6.45
N VAL A 809 -13.05 33.39 -6.88
CA VAL A 809 -11.62 33.77 -6.94
C VAL A 809 -11.36 35.22 -6.53
N PRO A 810 -10.12 35.57 -6.12
CA PRO A 810 -9.75 36.96 -5.83
C PRO A 810 -9.68 37.78 -7.11
N THR A 811 -10.37 38.92 -7.16
CA THR A 811 -10.34 39.88 -8.27
C THR A 811 -9.01 40.64 -8.33
N THR A 812 -7.94 39.96 -8.75
CA THR A 812 -6.56 40.50 -8.83
C THR A 812 -5.90 40.14 -10.15
N ALA A 813 -5.06 41.03 -10.69
CA ALA A 813 -4.49 40.87 -12.04
C ALA A 813 -3.57 39.64 -12.25
N GLY A 814 -3.14 38.97 -11.17
CA GLY A 814 -2.35 37.74 -11.24
C GLY A 814 -3.20 36.45 -11.19
N VAL A 815 -4.46 36.54 -10.78
CA VAL A 815 -5.44 35.45 -10.81
C VAL A 815 -6.28 35.59 -12.07
N ARG A 816 -6.24 34.64 -13.00
CA ARG A 816 -6.96 34.70 -14.27
C ARG A 816 -7.64 33.38 -14.61
N MET A 817 -8.88 33.46 -15.05
CA MET A 817 -9.73 32.33 -15.39
C MET A 817 -10.23 32.50 -16.81
N HIS A 818 -10.20 31.43 -17.60
CA HIS A 818 -10.55 31.41 -19.00
C HIS A 818 -11.57 30.31 -19.29
N ASP A 819 -12.54 30.62 -20.14
CA ASP A 819 -13.53 29.68 -20.68
C ASP A 819 -14.30 28.91 -19.58
N LEU A 820 -15.02 29.67 -18.76
CA LEU A 820 -15.86 29.18 -17.66
C LEU A 820 -17.28 28.89 -18.14
N THR A 821 -17.87 27.80 -17.64
CA THR A 821 -19.27 27.44 -17.87
C THR A 821 -19.95 26.90 -16.61
N VAL A 822 -21.21 27.26 -16.38
CA VAL A 822 -22.09 26.60 -15.40
C VAL A 822 -23.41 26.16 -16.04
N VAL A 823 -23.97 25.04 -15.58
CA VAL A 823 -25.14 24.41 -16.21
C VAL A 823 -26.11 23.89 -15.14
N SER A 824 -27.39 24.25 -15.24
CA SER A 824 -28.46 23.56 -14.50
C SER A 824 -28.97 22.41 -15.35
N LEU A 825 -28.91 21.18 -14.82
CA LEU A 825 -29.44 20.00 -15.49
C LEU A 825 -30.96 19.96 -15.28
N ALA A 826 -31.70 20.10 -16.38
CA ALA A 826 -33.18 20.08 -16.42
C ALA A 826 -33.92 21.08 -15.48
N GLY A 827 -33.23 22.06 -14.87
CA GLY A 827 -33.82 23.02 -13.94
C GLY A 827 -33.83 22.57 -12.47
N ASP A 828 -33.09 21.51 -12.12
CA ASP A 828 -33.00 20.99 -10.75
C ASP A 828 -32.04 21.84 -9.91
N GLY A 829 -32.55 22.96 -9.41
CA GLY A 829 -31.76 24.06 -8.85
C GLY A 829 -31.05 24.88 -9.92
N GLU A 830 -30.61 26.09 -9.58
CA GLU A 830 -30.04 27.04 -10.56
C GLU A 830 -28.85 27.82 -9.96
N PHE A 831 -27.88 28.14 -10.82
CA PHE A 831 -26.80 29.08 -10.53
C PHE A 831 -27.27 30.54 -10.70
N ASN A 832 -26.89 31.44 -9.78
CA ASN A 832 -27.14 32.88 -9.91
C ASN A 832 -26.11 33.56 -10.85
N HIS A 833 -24.86 33.10 -10.81
CA HIS A 833 -23.72 33.61 -11.57
C HIS A 833 -22.79 32.47 -12.03
N VAL A 834 -21.82 32.79 -12.90
CA VAL A 834 -20.76 31.85 -13.31
C VAL A 834 -19.64 31.89 -12.28
N ILE A 835 -19.08 33.09 -12.05
CA ILE A 835 -17.91 33.34 -11.20
C ILE A 835 -18.10 34.58 -10.35
N ASN A 836 -17.95 34.47 -9.03
CA ASN A 836 -18.29 35.52 -8.07
C ASN A 836 -19.69 36.12 -8.38
N ASP A 837 -19.75 37.42 -8.68
CA ASP A 837 -20.93 38.21 -9.07
C ASP A 837 -21.08 38.39 -10.60
N VAL A 838 -20.34 37.61 -11.40
CA VAL A 838 -20.20 37.79 -12.86
C VAL A 838 -20.67 36.57 -13.66
N GLY A 839 -21.28 36.86 -14.80
CA GLY A 839 -21.98 35.90 -15.66
C GLY A 839 -23.48 35.85 -15.34
N PRO A 840 -24.34 35.53 -16.33
CA PRO A 840 -25.78 35.44 -16.12
C PRO A 840 -26.17 34.17 -15.33
N PRO A 841 -27.37 34.14 -14.73
CA PRO A 841 -27.89 32.93 -14.09
C PRO A 841 -28.22 31.85 -15.13
N THR A 842 -28.18 30.59 -14.72
CA THR A 842 -28.87 29.51 -15.45
C THR A 842 -30.37 29.63 -15.20
N VAL A 843 -31.20 29.49 -16.23
CA VAL A 843 -32.66 29.63 -16.09
C VAL A 843 -33.45 28.57 -16.86
N GLY A 844 -34.40 27.95 -16.17
CA GLY A 844 -35.37 27.01 -16.73
C GLY A 844 -34.82 25.63 -17.08
N THR A 845 -35.68 24.79 -17.64
CA THR A 845 -35.46 23.34 -17.75
C THR A 845 -34.74 22.88 -19.02
N ALA A 846 -34.09 23.80 -19.75
CA ALA A 846 -33.57 23.54 -21.10
C ALA A 846 -32.09 23.14 -21.14
N THR A 847 -31.42 23.03 -19.98
CA THR A 847 -30.00 22.68 -19.84
C THR A 847 -29.08 23.54 -20.72
N VAL A 848 -29.30 24.86 -20.68
CA VAL A 848 -28.52 25.85 -21.45
C VAL A 848 -27.35 26.33 -20.58
N PRO A 849 -26.08 26.23 -21.07
CA PRO A 849 -24.93 26.74 -20.34
C PRO A 849 -24.92 28.26 -20.19
N SER A 850 -24.57 28.74 -19.00
CA SER A 850 -24.15 30.13 -18.76
C SER A 850 -22.62 30.20 -18.77
N THR A 851 -22.04 31.23 -19.39
CA THR A 851 -20.60 31.26 -19.69
C THR A 851 -19.93 32.61 -19.41
N VAL A 852 -18.63 32.56 -19.08
CA VAL A 852 -17.71 33.71 -18.96
C VAL A 852 -16.37 33.33 -19.60
N THR A 853 -16.02 33.99 -20.70
CA THR A 853 -14.80 33.69 -21.48
C THR A 853 -13.51 34.08 -20.76
N ASN A 854 -13.51 35.16 -19.97
CA ASN A 854 -12.35 35.65 -19.21
C ASN A 854 -12.81 36.28 -17.89
N TYR A 855 -12.01 36.12 -16.83
CA TYR A 855 -12.16 36.82 -15.56
C TYR A 855 -10.79 36.98 -14.87
N PRO A 856 -10.49 38.09 -14.17
CA PRO A 856 -11.24 39.35 -14.15
C PRO A 856 -10.98 40.21 -15.41
#